data_AF-A0A8K0VZ95-F1
#
_entry.id   AF-A0A8K0VZ95-F1
#
_cell.length_a   1.000
_cell.length_b   1.000
_cell.length_c   1.000
_cell.angle_alpha   90.00
_cell.angle_beta   90.00
_cell.angle_gamma   90.00
#
_symmetry.space_group_name_H-M   'P 1'
#
loop_
_entity.id
_entity.type
_entity.pdbx_description
1 polymer ?
#
loop_
_entity_poly.entity_id
_entity_poly.type
_entity_poly.pdbx_seq_one_letter_code
_entity_poly.pdbx_strand_id
1 'polypeptide(L)'
;MKKFEPQKRAAGASDAKEQERNMHEAGYAAEFERLEAHLGAGMSSVVEKPFTHIPATPLQVRSTSHSRGLSGSGLVSTKALEAQKEAEKTEQIIAVADIPVDISDFHAGSDFDTRSIMTTDTGLVKQGAETSYFFPEDPEQPCWRPFSMSMPWLAMLILIALSLAGLQEFLCQLSLRRVEKDPKEGGLKSFKKPGELSLTEFFTWKYAPIMTFVFYGILWQMTDFEVKRLEPYYQLSKKSGATAAESLNMDYLTFMSWLVPLRALRHKQYAVIYSSLGTLVASSLVPVLQSASIYTYPPKSERKEDEPKSVRIDPPWSRAVSASLIFVAISGTALMYAMRRKSGLQSDPKGIAGIAAMATKSHILTDFRGLDTAPLNKIHKQLRHRRYILHKSSLWQGEFIRNSKERIHEHGTDPRPLMLRKRSGVPFIAFMVCVTASIPIFMFMDSAGIVTEKLPFLMTALATVIRILWNTMNCDVRMLQPFWILAQRHAPAKTLTLDYAGTNPLLLPIKSMFNGHFLVMLVAFGSILAEVLTVCVSSISVDGKRFIPGHGDKDPDDPEDIDRHNTEQTFRSFWSSFILTMAILIYLISIAIIVYLKRSQKFMPRQIGTIASVLAFIHQSRMLMRFIDTEKFDHTRMTKHLEKSGKTFALGWISGRDGDDHLAIDEEEVLSEYKYGVDWTKTRILGHQVGAWEHYEQ
;
A
#
# COMPACT_ATOMS: atom_id res chain seq x y z
N MET A 1 39.91 58.35 51.86
CA MET A 1 39.44 57.45 50.79
C MET A 1 38.70 56.27 51.41
N LYS A 2 37.37 56.32 51.47
CA LYS A 2 36.54 55.15 51.84
C LYS A 2 36.07 54.48 50.54
N LYS A 3 36.32 53.18 50.41
CA LYS A 3 35.93 52.34 49.28
C LYS A 3 34.42 52.40 49.05
N PHE A 4 34.02 52.66 47.81
CA PHE A 4 32.66 52.44 47.33
C PHE A 4 32.48 50.92 47.16
N GLU A 5 31.66 50.29 47.99
CA GLU A 5 31.13 48.96 47.70
C GLU A 5 29.90 49.11 46.80
N PRO A 6 29.79 48.32 45.71
CA PRO A 6 28.58 48.32 44.91
C PRO A 6 27.47 47.61 45.69
N GLN A 7 26.36 48.30 45.93
CA GLN A 7 25.13 47.69 46.44
C GLN A 7 24.73 46.54 45.50
N LYS A 8 24.68 45.32 46.04
CA LYS A 8 24.01 44.19 45.40
C LYS A 8 22.57 44.59 45.10
N ARG A 9 22.24 44.76 43.82
CA ARG A 9 20.86 44.84 43.33
C ARG A 9 20.11 43.64 43.90
N ALA A 10 19.10 43.88 44.74
CA ALA A 10 18.17 42.83 45.15
C ALA A 10 17.44 42.37 43.87
N ALA A 11 17.58 41.08 43.53
CA ALA A 11 16.93 40.49 42.37
C ALA A 11 15.42 40.76 42.45
N GLY A 12 14.89 41.48 41.47
CA GLY A 12 13.47 41.81 41.42
C GLY A 12 12.63 40.58 41.13
N ALA A 13 11.32 40.65 41.37
CA ALA A 13 10.38 39.59 41.00
C ALA A 13 10.37 39.30 39.48
N SER A 14 10.80 40.27 38.65
CA SER A 14 11.08 40.08 37.21
C SER A 14 12.28 39.16 36.98
N ASP A 15 13.37 39.38 37.71
CA ASP A 15 14.64 38.66 37.55
C ASP A 15 14.48 37.21 38.02
N ALA A 16 13.67 36.98 39.07
CA ALA A 16 13.31 35.64 39.52
C ALA A 16 12.49 34.87 38.48
N LYS A 17 11.51 35.53 37.83
CA LYS A 17 10.71 34.93 36.74
C LYS A 17 11.55 34.66 35.49
N GLU A 18 12.46 35.56 35.15
CA GLU A 18 13.39 35.37 34.03
C GLU A 18 14.39 34.26 34.32
N GLN A 19 14.88 34.15 35.55
CA GLN A 19 15.74 33.06 35.99
C GLN A 19 15.00 31.72 36.00
N GLU A 20 13.73 31.67 36.45
CA GLU A 20 12.89 30.47 36.31
C GLU A 20 12.67 30.10 34.83
N ARG A 21 12.40 31.08 33.96
CA ARG A 21 12.24 30.84 32.52
C ARG A 21 13.52 30.28 31.91
N ASN A 22 14.67 30.89 32.21
CA ASN A 22 15.98 30.45 31.73
C ASN A 22 16.35 29.07 32.27
N MET A 23 16.01 28.74 33.53
CA MET A 23 16.20 27.40 34.08
C MET A 23 15.30 26.37 33.40
N HIS A 24 14.05 26.73 33.08
CA HIS A 24 13.16 25.87 32.31
C HIS A 24 13.67 25.67 30.88
N GLU A 25 14.08 26.73 30.18
CA GLU A 25 14.67 26.67 28.83
C GLU A 25 15.96 25.84 28.81
N ALA A 26 16.85 26.04 29.80
CA ALA A 26 18.06 25.24 29.95
C ALA A 26 17.75 23.76 30.25
N GLY A 27 16.72 23.48 31.06
CA GLY A 27 16.26 22.12 31.32
C GLY A 27 15.74 21.44 30.05
N TYR A 28 14.93 22.13 29.25
CA TYR A 28 14.45 21.63 27.95
C TYR A 28 15.59 21.42 26.96
N ALA A 29 16.55 22.33 26.89
CA ALA A 29 17.72 22.20 26.02
C ALA A 29 18.58 21.00 26.43
N ALA A 30 18.82 20.80 27.74
CA ALA A 30 19.57 19.65 28.23
C ALA A 30 18.84 18.32 27.97
N GLU A 31 17.51 18.29 28.11
CA GLU A 31 16.71 17.11 27.76
C GLU A 31 16.74 16.84 26.24
N PHE A 32 16.67 17.89 25.42
CA PHE A 32 16.79 17.81 23.97
C PHE A 32 18.15 17.22 23.55
N GLU A 33 19.26 17.78 24.05
CA GLU A 33 20.61 17.28 23.77
C GLU A 33 20.78 15.83 24.22
N ARG A 34 20.23 15.48 25.39
CA ARG A 34 20.21 14.11 25.87
C ARG A 34 19.47 13.19 24.90
N LEU A 35 18.26 13.53 24.48
CA LEU A 35 17.45 12.70 23.57
C LEU A 35 18.10 12.62 22.19
N GLU A 36 18.64 13.71 21.69
CA GLU A 36 19.37 13.75 20.42
C GLU A 36 20.60 12.83 20.45
N ALA A 37 21.34 12.79 21.56
CA ALA A 37 22.45 11.84 21.73
C ALA A 37 22.00 10.37 21.74
N HIS A 38 20.73 10.09 22.05
CA HIS A 38 20.17 8.73 21.97
C HIS A 38 19.68 8.37 20.55
N LEU A 39 19.51 9.34 19.64
CA LEU A 39 19.25 9.05 18.23
C LEU A 39 20.48 8.41 17.62
N GLY A 40 20.30 7.26 16.99
CA GLY A 40 21.42 6.46 16.49
C GLY A 40 22.21 5.77 17.60
N ALA A 41 21.71 5.68 18.85
CA ALA A 41 22.40 4.98 19.94
C ALA A 41 22.78 3.53 19.61
N GLY A 42 22.09 2.90 18.65
CA GLY A 42 22.48 1.58 18.14
C GLY A 42 23.88 1.57 17.52
N MET A 43 24.40 2.69 17.02
CA MET A 43 25.74 2.80 16.44
C MET A 43 26.86 2.48 17.45
N SER A 44 26.60 2.65 18.75
CA SER A 44 27.56 2.27 19.81
C SER A 44 27.90 0.77 19.83
N SER A 45 27.05 -0.07 19.24
CA SER A 45 27.26 -1.52 19.14
C SER A 45 28.01 -1.95 17.87
N VAL A 46 28.37 -1.01 17.00
CA VAL A 46 29.06 -1.28 15.74
C VAL A 46 30.56 -1.32 15.99
N VAL A 47 31.21 -2.39 15.55
CA VAL A 47 32.66 -2.54 15.56
C VAL A 47 33.20 -2.13 14.20
N GLU A 48 33.97 -1.06 14.17
CA GLU A 48 34.69 -0.63 12.98
C GLU A 48 35.93 -1.48 12.77
N LYS A 49 36.02 -2.15 11.62
CA LYS A 49 37.23 -2.87 11.26
C LYS A 49 38.22 -1.89 10.64
N PRO A 50 39.40 -1.67 11.25
CA PRO A 50 40.42 -0.83 10.63
C PRO A 50 40.80 -1.43 9.27
N PHE A 51 41.03 -0.56 8.29
CA PHE A 51 41.41 -0.98 6.95
C PHE A 51 42.76 -1.71 7.01
N THR A 52 42.74 -3.04 6.92
CA THR A 52 43.93 -3.86 6.77
C THR A 52 44.06 -4.27 5.32
N HIS A 53 44.95 -3.61 4.58
CA HIS A 53 45.37 -4.12 3.28
C HIS A 53 46.27 -5.32 3.53
N ILE A 54 45.69 -6.53 3.58
CA ILE A 54 46.48 -7.74 3.41
C ILE A 54 46.76 -7.80 1.91
N PRO A 55 47.98 -7.49 1.42
CA PRO A 55 48.31 -7.83 0.05
C PRO A 55 48.03 -9.32 -0.06
N ALA A 56 47.11 -9.71 -0.95
CA ALA A 56 46.93 -11.12 -1.23
C ALA A 56 48.28 -11.59 -1.75
N THR A 57 49.07 -12.26 -0.90
CA THR A 57 50.24 -12.97 -1.34
C THR A 57 49.68 -13.93 -2.37
N PRO A 58 50.00 -13.78 -3.67
CA PRO A 58 49.58 -14.78 -4.62
C PRO A 58 50.17 -16.07 -4.09
N LEU A 59 49.32 -17.01 -3.66
CA LEU A 59 49.74 -18.37 -3.44
C LEU A 59 50.45 -18.75 -4.74
N GLN A 60 51.79 -18.85 -4.68
CA GLN A 60 52.60 -19.38 -5.76
C GLN A 60 52.28 -20.87 -5.88
N VAL A 61 51.06 -21.19 -6.33
CA VAL A 61 50.80 -22.45 -6.97
C VAL A 61 51.48 -22.32 -8.32
N ARG A 62 52.64 -22.98 -8.40
CA ARG A 62 53.47 -23.15 -9.58
C ARG A 62 52.63 -23.87 -10.65
N SER A 63 51.77 -23.14 -11.35
CA SER A 63 51.03 -23.64 -12.50
C SER A 63 51.18 -22.66 -13.65
N THR A 64 51.72 -23.17 -14.74
CA THR A 64 51.90 -22.49 -16.02
C THR A 64 50.55 -22.36 -16.72
N SER A 65 49.73 -21.40 -16.30
CA SER A 65 48.66 -20.87 -17.14
C SER A 65 48.34 -19.45 -16.68
N HIS A 66 48.22 -18.52 -17.61
CA HIS A 66 47.85 -17.12 -17.34
C HIS A 66 46.48 -17.07 -16.66
N SER A 67 46.44 -16.97 -15.33
CA SER A 67 45.20 -16.72 -14.61
C SER A 67 44.87 -15.23 -14.70
N ARG A 68 43.74 -14.95 -15.32
CA ARG A 68 43.15 -13.61 -15.41
C ARG A 68 42.82 -13.17 -13.97
N GLY A 69 43.45 -12.10 -13.49
CA GLY A 69 43.24 -11.58 -12.14
C GLY A 69 41.75 -11.39 -11.81
N LEU A 70 41.38 -11.62 -10.55
CA LEU A 70 40.03 -11.39 -10.06
C LEU A 70 39.59 -9.95 -10.39
N SER A 71 38.47 -9.81 -11.11
CA SER A 71 37.83 -8.51 -11.37
C SER A 71 37.61 -7.76 -10.06
N GLY A 72 37.71 -6.43 -10.04
CA GLY A 72 37.49 -5.62 -8.84
C GLY A 72 36.14 -5.87 -8.15
N SER A 73 35.11 -6.29 -8.91
CA SER A 73 33.82 -6.73 -8.35
C SER A 73 33.91 -8.04 -7.55
N GLY A 74 34.79 -8.96 -7.96
CA GLY A 74 35.05 -10.22 -7.27
C GLY A 74 35.76 -9.99 -5.94
N LEU A 75 36.74 -9.09 -5.90
CA LEU A 75 37.51 -8.77 -4.69
C LEU A 75 36.68 -8.04 -3.62
N VAL A 76 35.73 -7.19 -4.05
CA VAL A 76 34.74 -6.57 -3.13
C VAL A 76 33.79 -7.64 -2.57
N SER A 77 33.31 -8.56 -3.41
CA SER A 77 32.42 -9.63 -2.96
C SER A 77 33.07 -10.59 -1.96
N THR A 78 34.38 -10.84 -2.08
CA THR A 78 35.11 -11.69 -1.11
C THR A 78 35.30 -10.99 0.22
N LYS A 79 35.66 -9.69 0.22
CA LYS A 79 35.76 -8.89 1.46
C LYS A 79 34.42 -8.78 2.18
N ALA A 80 33.33 -8.56 1.44
CA ALA A 80 31.98 -8.53 2.00
C ALA A 80 31.59 -9.88 2.64
N LEU A 81 31.97 -10.99 2.01
CA LEU A 81 31.69 -12.33 2.51
C LEU A 81 32.52 -12.69 3.75
N GLU A 82 33.78 -12.23 3.82
CA GLU A 82 34.61 -12.36 5.01
C GLU A 82 34.08 -11.51 6.17
N ALA A 83 33.68 -10.26 5.91
CA ALA A 83 33.08 -9.39 6.90
C ALA A 83 31.75 -9.94 7.45
N GLN A 84 30.92 -10.52 6.58
CA GLN A 84 29.68 -11.20 6.99
C GLN A 84 29.96 -12.41 7.90
N LYS A 85 30.93 -13.26 7.55
CA LYS A 85 31.35 -14.40 8.40
C LYS A 85 31.90 -13.96 9.75
N GLU A 86 32.63 -12.85 9.77
CA GLU A 86 33.17 -12.29 11.00
C GLU A 86 32.07 -11.72 11.89
N ALA A 87 31.06 -11.05 11.31
CA ALA A 87 29.89 -10.57 12.04
C ALA A 87 29.15 -11.73 12.68
N GLU A 88 28.95 -12.83 11.94
CA GLU A 88 28.35 -14.07 12.46
C GLU A 88 29.18 -14.72 13.57
N LYS A 89 30.51 -14.69 13.49
CA LYS A 89 31.40 -15.27 14.50
C LYS A 89 31.45 -14.43 15.79
N THR A 90 31.39 -13.12 15.66
CA THR A 90 31.54 -12.17 16.77
C THR A 90 30.21 -11.76 17.39
N GLU A 91 29.09 -12.08 16.73
CA GLU A 91 27.73 -11.64 17.10
C GLU A 91 27.61 -10.11 17.21
N GLN A 92 28.47 -9.37 16.49
CA GLN A 92 28.53 -7.91 16.49
C GLN A 92 28.35 -7.35 15.08
N ILE A 93 27.86 -6.11 14.99
CA ILE A 93 27.70 -5.42 13.70
C ILE A 93 29.07 -4.93 13.27
N ILE A 94 29.52 -5.31 12.07
CA ILE A 94 30.85 -4.94 11.57
C ILE A 94 30.70 -3.88 10.49
N ALA A 95 31.37 -2.75 10.70
CA ALA A 95 31.52 -1.70 9.69
C ALA A 95 32.84 -1.87 8.95
N VAL A 96 32.77 -1.92 7.61
CA VAL A 96 33.91 -2.01 6.72
C VAL A 96 33.90 -0.82 5.77
N ALA A 97 34.93 0.01 5.81
CA ALA A 97 35.10 1.11 4.85
C ALA A 97 35.46 0.56 3.46
N ASP A 98 34.65 0.87 2.46
CA ASP A 98 34.91 0.52 1.06
C ASP A 98 35.65 1.67 0.37
N ILE A 99 36.98 1.59 0.33
CA ILE A 99 37.84 2.61 -0.31
C ILE A 99 37.96 2.29 -1.81
N PRO A 100 37.78 3.25 -2.72
CA PRO A 100 38.01 3.04 -4.15
C PRO A 100 39.47 2.68 -4.39
N VAL A 101 39.75 1.42 -4.72
CA VAL A 101 41.07 0.99 -5.18
C VAL A 101 41.21 1.42 -6.65
N ASP A 102 42.02 2.44 -6.90
CA ASP A 102 42.33 2.88 -8.26
C ASP A 102 43.38 1.94 -8.89
N ILE A 103 43.06 1.38 -10.06
CA ILE A 103 43.89 0.36 -10.73
C ILE A 103 44.99 1.03 -11.58
N SER A 104 44.95 2.35 -11.81
CA SER A 104 46.01 3.07 -12.53
C SER A 104 47.32 3.18 -11.75
N ASP A 105 47.30 3.06 -10.42
CA ASP A 105 48.51 3.16 -9.58
C ASP A 105 49.26 1.82 -9.42
N PHE A 106 48.74 0.73 -10.00
CA PHE A 106 49.34 -0.61 -9.89
C PHE A 106 50.65 -0.79 -10.68
N HIS A 107 51.12 0.21 -11.43
CA HIS A 107 52.29 0.13 -12.31
C HIS A 107 53.60 0.71 -11.74
N ALA A 108 53.61 1.29 -10.53
CA ALA A 108 54.82 1.84 -9.94
C ALA A 108 55.25 1.03 -8.70
N GLY A 109 56.16 0.08 -8.90
CA GLY A 109 56.78 -0.67 -7.81
C GLY A 109 57.72 0.21 -6.98
N SER A 110 57.23 0.78 -5.88
CA SER A 110 58.06 1.20 -4.74
C SER A 110 57.17 1.60 -3.54
N ASP A 111 57.49 1.03 -2.38
CA ASP A 111 57.11 1.39 -1.00
C ASP A 111 55.77 2.10 -0.77
N PHE A 112 54.79 1.31 -0.32
CA PHE A 112 53.41 1.73 -0.04
C PHE A 112 53.18 2.11 1.44
N ASP A 113 54.03 1.65 2.37
CA ASP A 113 53.81 1.81 3.81
C ASP A 113 53.86 3.26 4.30
N THR A 114 54.50 4.17 3.56
CA THR A 114 54.58 5.60 3.90
C THR A 114 53.59 6.48 3.14
N ARG A 115 52.82 5.96 2.17
CA ARG A 115 51.84 6.76 1.39
C ARG A 115 50.39 6.61 1.86
N SER A 116 50.09 5.59 2.67
CA SER A 116 48.79 5.41 3.32
C SER A 116 48.40 6.61 4.22
N ILE A 117 49.38 7.24 4.87
CA ILE A 117 49.16 8.41 5.75
C ILE A 117 49.08 9.73 4.98
N MET A 118 49.55 9.78 3.72
CA MET A 118 49.64 11.02 2.94
C MET A 118 48.51 11.21 1.92
N THR A 119 47.71 10.17 1.68
CA THR A 119 46.52 10.23 0.80
C THR A 119 45.30 10.84 1.49
N THR A 120 45.38 11.15 2.79
CA THR A 120 44.38 11.94 3.51
C THR A 120 44.37 13.41 3.09
N ASP A 121 45.45 13.93 2.49
CA ASP A 121 45.63 15.38 2.26
C ASP A 121 45.75 15.79 0.78
N THR A 122 45.67 14.84 -0.16
CA THR A 122 45.62 15.15 -1.60
C THR A 122 44.20 14.99 -2.13
N GLY A 123 43.64 16.09 -2.67
CA GLY A 123 42.23 16.29 -3.07
C GLY A 123 41.63 15.38 -4.16
N LEU A 124 41.88 14.07 -4.14
CA LEU A 124 41.19 13.04 -4.92
C LEU A 124 40.01 12.39 -4.16
N VAL A 125 39.69 12.87 -2.95
CA VAL A 125 38.54 12.45 -2.11
C VAL A 125 37.20 13.02 -2.58
N LYS A 126 36.96 13.16 -3.90
CA LYS A 126 35.63 13.59 -4.39
C LYS A 126 34.57 12.49 -4.34
N GLN A 127 34.95 11.24 -4.09
CA GLN A 127 34.05 10.16 -3.67
C GLN A 127 34.59 9.60 -2.35
N GLY A 128 33.97 9.99 -1.23
CA GLY A 128 34.39 9.56 0.10
C GLY A 128 34.37 8.04 0.26
N ALA A 129 35.15 7.52 1.20
CA ALA A 129 35.08 6.12 1.61
C ALA A 129 33.68 5.85 2.21
N GLU A 130 32.89 5.02 1.54
CA GLU A 130 31.55 4.64 2.00
C GLU A 130 31.65 3.42 2.91
N THR A 131 31.07 3.48 4.11
CA THR A 131 31.10 2.36 5.05
C THR A 131 29.95 1.39 4.76
N SER A 132 30.29 0.10 4.61
CA SER A 132 29.35 -1.00 4.49
C SER A 132 29.17 -1.69 5.83
N TYR A 133 27.93 -1.93 6.24
CA TYR A 133 27.61 -2.56 7.51
C TYR A 133 27.11 -3.99 7.29
N PHE A 134 27.70 -4.93 8.03
CA PHE A 134 27.35 -6.35 8.01
C PHE A 134 26.78 -6.74 9.37
N PHE A 135 25.69 -7.51 9.35
CA PHE A 135 24.92 -7.82 10.55
C PHE A 135 24.98 -9.32 10.84
N PRO A 136 25.10 -9.71 12.12
CA PRO A 136 24.97 -11.10 12.52
C PRO A 136 23.55 -11.61 12.31
N GLU A 137 23.38 -12.93 12.21
CA GLU A 137 22.06 -13.53 12.23
C GLU A 137 21.41 -13.33 13.60
N ASP A 138 20.22 -12.73 13.64
CA ASP A 138 19.43 -12.65 14.86
C ASP A 138 18.89 -14.04 15.25
N PRO A 139 19.35 -14.65 16.37
CA PRO A 139 18.86 -15.96 16.80
C PRO A 139 17.35 -15.92 17.10
N GLU A 140 16.85 -14.79 17.62
CA GLU A 140 15.44 -14.55 17.93
C GLU A 140 14.77 -13.55 16.96
N GLN A 141 14.89 -13.79 15.66
CA GLN A 141 14.21 -12.93 14.69
C GLN A 141 12.68 -12.93 14.92
N PRO A 142 12.06 -11.78 15.22
CA PRO A 142 10.66 -11.69 15.57
C PRO A 142 9.78 -11.95 14.34
N CYS A 143 8.60 -12.55 14.58
CA CYS A 143 7.72 -13.06 13.53
C CYS A 143 6.29 -12.52 13.62
N TRP A 144 6.15 -11.25 14.03
CA TRP A 144 4.83 -10.63 14.09
C TRP A 144 4.12 -10.71 12.74
N ARG A 145 2.84 -11.11 12.77
CA ARG A 145 1.97 -11.22 11.61
C ARG A 145 0.53 -10.83 11.97
N PRO A 146 -0.20 -10.18 11.06
CA PRO A 146 -1.61 -9.88 11.27
C PRO A 146 -2.46 -11.14 11.19
N PHE A 147 -3.66 -11.06 11.76
CA PHE A 147 -4.61 -12.18 11.81
C PHE A 147 -4.96 -12.72 10.42
N SER A 148 -5.13 -11.86 9.41
CA SER A 148 -5.43 -12.22 8.01
C SER A 148 -4.28 -12.87 7.24
N MET A 149 -3.07 -12.92 7.82
CA MET A 149 -1.91 -13.66 7.29
C MET A 149 -1.53 -14.84 8.18
N SER A 150 -2.31 -15.11 9.22
CA SER A 150 -2.08 -16.25 10.09
C SER A 150 -2.34 -17.57 9.35
N MET A 151 -1.61 -18.62 9.73
CA MET A 151 -1.81 -19.96 9.17
C MET A 151 -3.26 -20.46 9.27
N PRO A 152 -3.98 -20.34 10.41
CA PRO A 152 -5.38 -20.79 10.48
C PRO A 152 -6.31 -20.00 9.56
N TRP A 153 -6.06 -18.69 9.38
CA TRP A 153 -6.84 -17.88 8.44
C TRP A 153 -6.62 -18.33 6.99
N LEU A 154 -5.37 -18.54 6.57
CA LEU A 154 -5.06 -19.02 5.22
C LEU A 154 -5.63 -20.43 4.99
N ALA A 155 -5.53 -21.32 5.98
CA ALA A 155 -6.14 -22.65 5.93
C ALA A 155 -7.66 -22.57 5.78
N MET A 156 -8.32 -21.67 6.50
CA MET A 156 -9.75 -21.41 6.37
C MET A 156 -10.12 -20.96 4.95
N LEU A 157 -9.37 -20.02 4.34
CA LEU A 157 -9.62 -19.58 2.97
C LEU A 157 -9.48 -20.70 1.93
N ILE A 158 -8.52 -21.60 2.13
CA ILE A 158 -8.31 -22.78 1.27
C ILE A 158 -9.46 -23.76 1.42
N LEU A 159 -9.87 -24.07 2.66
CA LEU A 159 -10.99 -24.97 2.93
C LEU A 159 -12.31 -24.43 2.35
N ILE A 160 -12.55 -23.12 2.46
CA ILE A 160 -13.72 -22.47 1.85
C ILE A 160 -13.66 -22.55 0.31
N ALA A 161 -12.50 -22.35 -0.32
CA ALA A 161 -12.38 -22.51 -1.77
C ALA A 161 -12.71 -23.94 -2.22
N LEU A 162 -12.15 -24.95 -1.54
CA LEU A 162 -12.36 -26.36 -1.87
C LEU A 162 -13.81 -26.78 -1.62
N SER A 163 -14.44 -26.30 -0.54
CA SER A 163 -15.84 -26.60 -0.26
C SER A 163 -16.78 -25.94 -1.27
N LEU A 164 -16.52 -24.69 -1.66
CA LEU A 164 -17.29 -24.00 -2.70
C LEU A 164 -17.10 -24.65 -4.07
N ALA A 165 -15.89 -25.09 -4.42
CA ALA A 165 -15.63 -25.82 -5.66
C ALA A 165 -16.36 -27.17 -5.69
N GLY A 166 -16.29 -27.92 -4.60
CA GLY A 166 -17.01 -29.19 -4.45
C GLY A 166 -18.52 -29.00 -4.49
N LEU A 167 -19.04 -27.95 -3.85
CA LEU A 167 -20.47 -27.60 -3.89
C LEU A 167 -20.92 -27.23 -5.31
N GLN A 168 -20.14 -26.40 -6.01
CA GLN A 168 -20.44 -25.98 -7.39
C GLN A 168 -20.49 -27.19 -8.34
N GLU A 169 -19.49 -28.07 -8.27
CA GLU A 169 -19.45 -29.29 -9.08
C GLU A 169 -20.58 -30.27 -8.70
N PHE A 170 -20.87 -30.42 -7.40
CA PHE A 170 -22.00 -31.23 -6.93
C PHE A 170 -23.33 -30.71 -7.49
N LEU A 171 -23.56 -29.40 -7.45
CA LEU A 171 -24.76 -28.78 -8.02
C LEU A 171 -24.82 -28.95 -9.54
N CYS A 172 -23.69 -28.85 -10.24
CA CYS A 172 -23.61 -29.11 -11.67
C CYS A 172 -24.00 -30.55 -12.02
N GLN A 173 -23.43 -31.53 -11.31
CA GLN A 173 -23.74 -32.96 -11.52
C GLN A 173 -25.19 -33.29 -11.15
N LEU A 174 -25.71 -32.68 -10.07
CA LEU A 174 -27.10 -32.82 -9.67
C LEU A 174 -28.05 -32.25 -10.73
N SER A 175 -27.73 -31.09 -11.30
CA SER A 175 -28.47 -30.50 -12.42
C SER A 175 -28.49 -31.46 -13.61
N LEU A 176 -27.32 -31.98 -14.01
CA LEU A 176 -27.20 -32.89 -15.16
C LEU A 176 -27.98 -34.19 -14.96
N ARG A 177 -27.86 -34.84 -13.79
CA ARG A 177 -28.59 -36.09 -13.49
C ARG A 177 -30.10 -35.89 -13.47
N ARG A 178 -30.59 -34.74 -13.02
CA ARG A 178 -32.03 -34.44 -13.02
C ARG A 178 -32.54 -34.11 -14.42
N VAL A 179 -31.74 -33.42 -15.23
CA VAL A 179 -32.05 -33.15 -16.64
C VAL A 179 -32.08 -34.46 -17.45
N GLU A 180 -31.20 -35.41 -17.14
CA GLU A 180 -31.18 -36.73 -17.79
C GLU A 180 -32.42 -37.56 -17.45
N LYS A 181 -32.92 -37.47 -16.20
CA LYS A 181 -34.16 -38.15 -15.77
C LYS A 181 -35.41 -37.51 -16.36
N ASP A 182 -35.51 -36.19 -16.31
CA ASP A 182 -36.65 -35.43 -16.80
C ASP A 182 -36.18 -34.29 -17.71
N PRO A 183 -36.15 -34.47 -19.05
CA PRO A 183 -35.64 -33.46 -19.97
C PRO A 183 -36.42 -32.13 -19.97
N LYS A 184 -37.68 -32.14 -19.51
CA LYS A 184 -38.57 -30.95 -19.48
C LYS A 184 -38.54 -30.22 -18.14
N GLU A 185 -38.65 -30.94 -17.03
CA GLU A 185 -38.73 -30.34 -15.68
C GLU A 185 -37.44 -30.47 -14.87
N GLY A 186 -36.51 -31.29 -15.35
CA GLY A 186 -35.23 -31.56 -14.72
C GLY A 186 -34.36 -30.31 -14.64
N GLY A 187 -33.80 -30.10 -13.46
CA GLY A 187 -32.97 -28.94 -13.11
C GLY A 187 -32.84 -28.85 -11.59
N LEU A 188 -32.29 -27.74 -11.08
CA LEU A 188 -32.23 -27.49 -9.64
C LEU A 188 -33.64 -27.32 -9.06
N LYS A 189 -34.51 -26.57 -9.76
CA LYS A 189 -35.90 -26.32 -9.39
C LYS A 189 -36.71 -25.98 -10.64
N SER A 190 -37.97 -26.46 -10.68
CA SER A 190 -38.96 -26.10 -11.70
C SER A 190 -40.02 -25.16 -11.12
N PHE A 191 -40.45 -24.15 -11.87
CA PHE A 191 -41.51 -23.20 -11.51
C PHE A 191 -42.29 -22.73 -12.75
N LYS A 192 -43.58 -22.40 -12.60
CA LYS A 192 -44.41 -21.89 -13.71
C LYS A 192 -44.37 -20.36 -13.78
N LYS A 193 -44.61 -19.69 -12.65
CA LYS A 193 -44.53 -18.23 -12.51
C LYS A 193 -43.55 -17.84 -11.39
N PRO A 194 -42.67 -16.84 -11.60
CA PRO A 194 -41.75 -16.37 -10.54
C PRO A 194 -42.46 -15.89 -9.26
N GLY A 195 -43.73 -15.46 -9.37
CA GLY A 195 -44.54 -14.99 -8.24
C GLY A 195 -45.11 -16.10 -7.36
N GLU A 196 -45.07 -17.36 -7.78
CA GLU A 196 -45.53 -18.52 -6.99
C GLU A 196 -44.44 -19.09 -6.07
N LEU A 197 -43.18 -18.69 -6.29
CA LEU A 197 -42.05 -19.11 -5.47
C LEU A 197 -42.02 -18.37 -4.14
N SER A 198 -41.60 -19.06 -3.08
CA SER A 198 -41.30 -18.39 -1.81
C SER A 198 -40.19 -17.35 -2.00
N LEU A 199 -40.28 -16.22 -1.28
CA LEU A 199 -39.26 -15.17 -1.25
C LEU A 199 -37.86 -15.73 -0.93
N THR A 200 -37.79 -16.71 -0.04
CA THR A 200 -36.54 -17.39 0.34
C THR A 200 -35.97 -18.24 -0.78
N GLU A 201 -36.82 -18.94 -1.54
CA GLU A 201 -36.40 -19.74 -2.69
C GLU A 201 -35.86 -18.82 -3.79
N PHE A 202 -36.60 -17.75 -4.14
CA PHE A 202 -36.18 -16.76 -5.15
C PHE A 202 -34.82 -16.14 -4.82
N PHE A 203 -34.62 -15.76 -3.56
CA PHE A 203 -33.35 -15.20 -3.11
C PHE A 203 -32.19 -16.20 -3.19
N THR A 204 -32.45 -17.46 -2.83
CA THR A 204 -31.43 -18.52 -2.73
C THR A 204 -30.84 -18.89 -4.08
N TRP A 205 -31.64 -18.95 -5.15
CA TRP A 205 -31.10 -19.32 -6.46
C TRP A 205 -30.49 -18.13 -7.22
N LYS A 206 -31.05 -16.92 -7.08
CA LYS A 206 -30.63 -15.75 -7.86
C LYS A 206 -29.47 -14.98 -7.21
N TYR A 207 -29.54 -14.69 -5.90
CA TYR A 207 -28.60 -13.78 -5.24
C TYR A 207 -27.57 -14.49 -4.37
N ALA A 208 -27.96 -15.55 -3.66
CA ALA A 208 -27.08 -16.19 -2.68
C ALA A 208 -25.73 -16.67 -3.26
N PRO A 209 -25.66 -17.33 -4.45
CA PRO A 209 -24.39 -17.83 -4.96
C PRO A 209 -23.37 -16.71 -5.20
N ILE A 210 -23.80 -15.63 -5.87
CA ILE A 210 -22.94 -14.50 -6.19
C ILE A 210 -22.55 -13.76 -4.91
N MET A 211 -23.49 -13.58 -3.98
CA MET A 211 -23.21 -12.95 -2.68
C MET A 211 -22.17 -13.74 -1.86
N THR A 212 -22.23 -15.07 -1.86
CA THR A 212 -21.23 -15.93 -1.21
C THR A 212 -19.85 -15.75 -1.83
N PHE A 213 -19.75 -15.70 -3.16
CA PHE A 213 -18.46 -15.47 -3.85
C PHE A 213 -17.91 -14.07 -3.64
N VAL A 214 -18.76 -13.05 -3.62
CA VAL A 214 -18.38 -11.68 -3.29
C VAL A 214 -17.82 -11.61 -1.87
N PHE A 215 -18.51 -12.20 -0.89
CA PHE A 215 -18.03 -12.25 0.49
C PHE A 215 -16.69 -12.97 0.60
N TYR A 216 -16.54 -14.11 -0.09
CA TYR A 216 -15.26 -14.82 -0.17
C TYR A 216 -14.14 -13.97 -0.78
N GLY A 217 -14.45 -13.21 -1.84
CA GLY A 217 -13.54 -12.25 -2.46
C GLY A 217 -13.07 -11.15 -1.50
N ILE A 218 -13.97 -10.63 -0.64
CA ILE A 218 -13.62 -9.63 0.39
C ILE A 218 -12.63 -10.21 1.41
N LEU A 219 -12.82 -11.46 1.84
CA LEU A 219 -11.87 -12.11 2.77
C LEU A 219 -10.47 -12.22 2.16
N TRP A 220 -10.38 -12.55 0.88
CA TRP A 220 -9.12 -12.58 0.13
C TRP A 220 -8.46 -11.20 0.00
N GLN A 221 -9.25 -10.16 -0.28
CA GLN A 221 -8.75 -8.78 -0.33
C GLN A 221 -8.10 -8.36 1.00
N MET A 222 -8.62 -8.81 2.15
CA MET A 222 -8.01 -8.52 3.45
C MET A 222 -6.61 -9.14 3.59
N THR A 223 -6.43 -10.37 3.13
CA THR A 223 -5.11 -11.02 3.12
C THR A 223 -4.17 -10.33 2.14
N ASP A 224 -4.64 -9.99 0.94
CA ASP A 224 -3.80 -9.40 -0.10
C ASP A 224 -3.30 -8.00 0.22
N PHE A 225 -4.15 -7.19 0.87
CA PHE A 225 -3.72 -5.90 1.36
C PHE A 225 -2.55 -6.04 2.36
N GLU A 226 -2.68 -6.94 3.34
CA GLU A 226 -1.65 -7.13 4.38
C GLU A 226 -0.36 -7.72 3.82
N VAL A 227 -0.45 -8.68 2.89
CA VAL A 227 0.74 -9.23 2.21
C VAL A 227 1.49 -8.13 1.46
N LYS A 228 0.79 -7.27 0.71
CA LYS A 228 1.40 -6.14 -0.01
C LYS A 228 2.03 -5.12 0.93
N ARG A 229 1.36 -4.81 2.05
CA ARG A 229 1.82 -3.85 3.06
C ARG A 229 3.07 -4.35 3.76
N LEU A 230 3.16 -5.64 4.07
CA LEU A 230 4.26 -6.21 4.84
C LEU A 230 5.43 -6.74 4.00
N GLU A 231 5.24 -6.95 2.70
CA GLU A 231 6.29 -7.42 1.79
C GLU A 231 7.61 -6.65 1.90
N PRO A 232 7.65 -5.28 1.97
CA PRO A 232 8.92 -4.56 2.12
C PRO A 232 9.72 -5.03 3.34
N TYR A 233 9.06 -5.28 4.46
CA TYR A 233 9.70 -5.71 5.70
C TYR A 233 10.21 -7.15 5.62
N TYR A 234 9.48 -8.05 4.96
CA TYR A 234 9.97 -9.41 4.67
C TYR A 234 11.18 -9.44 3.74
N GLN A 235 11.35 -8.42 2.89
CA GLN A 235 12.55 -8.29 2.07
C GLN A 235 13.72 -7.76 2.90
N LEU A 236 13.47 -6.77 3.75
CA LEU A 236 14.47 -6.18 4.65
C LEU A 236 14.94 -7.16 5.74
N SER A 237 14.11 -8.14 6.12
CA SER A 237 14.43 -9.14 7.13
C SER A 237 15.34 -10.29 6.63
N LYS A 238 15.71 -10.28 5.35
CA LYS A 238 16.65 -11.25 4.77
C LYS A 238 18.06 -11.06 5.34
N LYS A 239 18.83 -12.16 5.41
CA LYS A 239 20.22 -12.17 5.92
C LYS A 239 21.13 -11.14 5.26
N SER A 240 21.05 -10.98 3.94
CA SER A 240 21.84 -10.02 3.17
C SER A 240 21.13 -8.67 2.93
N GLY A 241 20.05 -8.41 3.65
CA GLY A 241 19.16 -7.28 3.42
C GLY A 241 18.46 -7.31 2.05
N ALA A 242 17.89 -6.17 1.68
CA ALA A 242 17.27 -5.95 0.37
C ALA A 242 17.76 -4.62 -0.24
N THR A 243 17.73 -4.55 -1.56
CA THR A 243 17.96 -3.27 -2.26
C THR A 243 16.81 -2.30 -1.99
N ALA A 244 17.05 -0.98 -2.12
CA ALA A 244 16.02 0.02 -1.91
C ALA A 244 14.79 -0.21 -2.80
N ALA A 245 14.99 -0.58 -4.07
CA ALA A 245 13.92 -0.80 -5.04
C ALA A 245 13.05 -2.02 -4.74
N GLU A 246 13.63 -3.08 -4.16
CA GLU A 246 12.91 -4.27 -3.73
C GLU A 246 12.21 -4.09 -2.37
N SER A 247 12.49 -3.00 -1.64
CA SER A 247 11.99 -2.76 -0.28
C SER A 247 11.46 -1.33 -0.08
N LEU A 248 12.30 -0.37 0.33
CA LEU A 248 11.91 0.98 0.75
C LEU A 248 11.18 1.79 -0.31
N ASN A 249 11.54 1.64 -1.57
CA ASN A 249 10.98 2.33 -2.75
C ASN A 249 9.82 1.56 -3.40
N MET A 250 9.40 0.45 -2.79
CA MET A 250 8.34 -0.38 -3.31
C MET A 250 6.98 0.23 -3.01
N ASP A 251 6.11 0.27 -4.02
CA ASP A 251 4.74 0.77 -3.90
C ASP A 251 3.77 -0.22 -4.56
N TYR A 252 3.13 -1.03 -3.72
CA TYR A 252 2.05 -1.93 -4.14
C TYR A 252 0.67 -1.45 -3.74
N LEU A 253 0.58 -0.43 -2.88
CA LEU A 253 -0.68 0.03 -2.30
C LEU A 253 -1.37 1.07 -3.18
N THR A 254 -0.62 1.99 -3.80
CA THR A 254 -1.21 2.98 -4.74
C THR A 254 -1.20 2.51 -6.19
N PHE A 255 -0.42 1.47 -6.50
CA PHE A 255 -0.32 0.95 -7.86
C PHE A 255 -1.62 0.24 -8.26
N MET A 256 -1.92 0.21 -9.56
CA MET A 256 -3.13 -0.45 -10.07
C MET A 256 -3.13 -1.92 -9.64
N SER A 257 -4.07 -2.29 -8.76
CA SER A 257 -4.07 -3.58 -8.05
C SER A 257 -3.97 -4.80 -8.96
N TRP A 258 -4.49 -4.72 -10.19
CA TRP A 258 -4.45 -5.80 -11.19
C TRP A 258 -3.11 -5.94 -11.92
N LEU A 259 -2.28 -4.90 -11.94
CA LEU A 259 -0.93 -4.95 -12.53
C LEU A 259 0.15 -5.33 -11.51
N VAL A 260 -0.21 -5.43 -10.22
CA VAL A 260 0.73 -5.80 -9.14
C VAL A 260 1.42 -7.15 -9.39
N PRO A 261 0.74 -8.23 -9.83
CA PRO A 261 1.42 -9.51 -10.10
C PRO A 261 2.56 -9.39 -11.12
N LEU A 262 2.36 -8.58 -12.17
CA LEU A 262 3.37 -8.37 -13.22
C LEU A 262 4.59 -7.62 -12.69
N ARG A 263 4.39 -6.67 -11.77
CA ARG A 263 5.49 -5.96 -11.11
C ARG A 263 6.22 -6.86 -10.12
N ALA A 264 5.47 -7.60 -9.30
CA ALA A 264 6.03 -8.53 -8.31
C ALA A 264 6.83 -9.68 -8.96
N LEU A 265 6.42 -10.13 -10.15
CA LEU A 265 7.16 -11.12 -10.94
C LEU A 265 8.57 -10.63 -11.32
N ARG A 266 8.73 -9.35 -11.66
CA ARG A 266 10.05 -8.77 -12.00
C ARG A 266 11.00 -8.77 -10.79
N HIS A 267 10.47 -8.52 -9.59
CA HIS A 267 11.23 -8.54 -8.34
C HIS A 267 11.28 -9.93 -7.68
N LYS A 268 10.76 -10.98 -8.33
CA LYS A 268 10.71 -12.37 -7.82
C LYS A 268 10.07 -12.51 -6.44
N GLN A 269 9.03 -11.72 -6.17
CA GLN A 269 8.33 -11.69 -4.88
C GLN A 269 7.11 -12.61 -4.91
N TYR A 270 7.35 -13.90 -4.69
CA TYR A 270 6.33 -14.94 -4.87
C TYR A 270 5.11 -14.79 -3.97
N ALA A 271 5.27 -14.31 -2.72
CA ALA A 271 4.14 -14.13 -1.80
C ALA A 271 3.10 -13.13 -2.36
N VAL A 272 3.55 -11.98 -2.86
CA VAL A 272 2.67 -10.98 -3.48
C VAL A 272 2.03 -11.52 -4.76
N ILE A 273 2.76 -12.30 -5.56
CA ILE A 273 2.22 -12.88 -6.80
C ILE A 273 1.02 -13.80 -6.49
N TYR A 274 1.20 -14.78 -5.61
CA TYR A 274 0.14 -15.74 -5.29
C TYR A 274 -1.06 -15.07 -4.62
N SER A 275 -0.80 -14.13 -3.72
CA SER A 275 -1.85 -13.36 -3.05
C SER A 275 -2.66 -12.50 -4.02
N SER A 276 -2.00 -11.77 -4.90
CA SER A 276 -2.67 -10.87 -5.85
C SER A 276 -3.40 -11.63 -6.96
N LEU A 277 -2.82 -12.73 -7.46
CA LEU A 277 -3.52 -13.61 -8.41
C LEU A 277 -4.74 -14.28 -7.76
N GLY A 278 -4.59 -14.78 -6.52
CA GLY A 278 -5.70 -15.34 -5.74
C GLY A 278 -6.84 -14.34 -5.58
N THR A 279 -6.53 -13.10 -5.19
CA THR A 279 -7.54 -12.04 -5.03
C THR A 279 -8.17 -11.60 -6.35
N LEU A 280 -7.40 -11.52 -7.45
CA LEU A 280 -7.98 -11.22 -8.76
C LEU A 280 -8.96 -12.31 -9.19
N VAL A 281 -8.58 -13.58 -9.08
CA VAL A 281 -9.48 -14.68 -9.47
C VAL A 281 -10.69 -14.77 -8.54
N ALA A 282 -10.48 -14.80 -7.22
CA ALA A 282 -11.54 -14.94 -6.23
C ALA A 282 -12.51 -13.77 -6.21
N SER A 283 -12.02 -12.53 -6.27
CA SER A 283 -12.86 -11.34 -6.12
C SER A 283 -13.38 -10.78 -7.44
N SER A 284 -12.77 -11.09 -8.60
CA SER A 284 -13.21 -10.54 -9.90
C SER A 284 -13.70 -11.59 -10.89
N LEU A 285 -12.92 -12.65 -11.15
CA LEU A 285 -13.28 -13.64 -12.16
C LEU A 285 -14.43 -14.54 -11.71
N VAL A 286 -14.37 -15.04 -10.47
CA VAL A 286 -15.36 -16.00 -9.94
C VAL A 286 -16.80 -15.43 -9.94
N PRO A 287 -17.09 -14.20 -9.45
CA PRO A 287 -18.44 -13.65 -9.52
C PRO A 287 -18.97 -13.47 -10.95
N VAL A 288 -18.10 -13.06 -11.89
CA VAL A 288 -18.47 -12.87 -13.30
C VAL A 288 -18.81 -14.22 -13.95
N LEU A 289 -17.97 -15.24 -13.76
CA LEU A 289 -18.24 -16.60 -14.26
C LEU A 289 -19.48 -17.22 -13.60
N GLN A 290 -19.69 -16.99 -12.29
CA GLN A 290 -20.87 -17.49 -11.60
C GLN A 290 -22.15 -16.88 -12.17
N SER A 291 -22.13 -15.60 -12.55
CA SER A 291 -23.31 -14.95 -13.14
C SER A 291 -23.73 -15.57 -14.48
N ALA A 292 -22.79 -16.14 -15.24
CA ALA A 292 -23.08 -16.88 -16.47
C ALA A 292 -23.42 -18.37 -16.25
N SER A 293 -23.09 -18.92 -15.08
CA SER A 293 -23.26 -20.34 -14.80
C SER A 293 -24.69 -20.79 -14.56
N ILE A 294 -25.59 -19.89 -14.16
CA ILE A 294 -26.99 -20.20 -13.84
C ILE A 294 -27.89 -19.57 -14.91
N TYR A 295 -28.70 -20.40 -15.58
CA TYR A 295 -29.66 -19.94 -16.58
C TYR A 295 -31.01 -20.66 -16.44
N THR A 296 -32.07 -20.07 -17.00
CA THR A 296 -33.42 -20.67 -16.98
C THR A 296 -33.75 -21.30 -18.33
N TYR A 297 -34.13 -22.57 -18.31
CA TYR A 297 -34.57 -23.35 -19.47
C TYR A 297 -36.11 -23.48 -19.49
N PRO A 298 -36.80 -23.41 -20.64
CA PRO A 298 -36.28 -23.21 -22.00
C PRO A 298 -35.78 -21.77 -22.30
N PRO A 299 -34.94 -21.59 -23.35
CA PRO A 299 -34.46 -20.27 -23.80
C PRO A 299 -35.61 -19.32 -24.09
N LYS A 300 -35.40 -18.01 -23.94
CA LYS A 300 -36.46 -16.98 -24.07
C LYS A 300 -37.31 -17.17 -25.32
N SER A 301 -36.69 -17.37 -26.48
CA SER A 301 -37.34 -17.56 -27.79
C SER A 301 -38.28 -18.77 -27.90
N GLU A 302 -38.18 -19.75 -27.00
CA GLU A 302 -38.95 -21.00 -27.06
C GLU A 302 -39.98 -21.11 -25.91
N ARG A 303 -40.12 -20.09 -25.06
CA ARG A 303 -41.01 -20.12 -23.89
C ARG A 303 -42.48 -19.96 -24.29
N LYS A 304 -43.29 -20.99 -24.04
CA LYS A 304 -44.75 -20.92 -24.14
C LYS A 304 -45.40 -20.53 -22.82
N GLU A 305 -46.62 -19.99 -22.88
CA GLU A 305 -47.45 -19.71 -21.70
C GLU A 305 -47.74 -20.99 -20.92
N ASP A 306 -47.65 -20.91 -19.58
CA ASP A 306 -47.91 -22.00 -18.61
C ASP A 306 -47.01 -23.26 -18.67
N GLU A 307 -45.93 -23.26 -19.46
CA GLU A 307 -44.92 -24.33 -19.40
C GLU A 307 -44.01 -24.24 -18.16
N PRO A 308 -43.62 -25.38 -17.55
CA PRO A 308 -42.70 -25.40 -16.43
C PRO A 308 -41.30 -24.93 -16.84
N LYS A 309 -40.78 -23.92 -16.14
CA LYS A 309 -39.44 -23.35 -16.32
C LYS A 309 -38.49 -23.97 -15.31
N SER A 310 -37.34 -24.48 -15.76
CA SER A 310 -36.35 -25.10 -14.88
C SER A 310 -35.07 -24.27 -14.78
N VAL A 311 -34.59 -24.04 -13.56
CA VAL A 311 -33.27 -23.44 -13.32
C VAL A 311 -32.20 -24.51 -13.56
N ARG A 312 -31.30 -24.29 -14.50
CA ARG A 312 -30.23 -25.20 -14.87
C ARG A 312 -28.87 -24.53 -14.72
N ILE A 313 -27.86 -25.36 -14.53
CA ILE A 313 -26.46 -24.93 -14.48
C ILE A 313 -25.81 -25.27 -15.81
N ASP A 314 -25.12 -24.30 -16.41
CA ASP A 314 -24.37 -24.51 -17.66
C ASP A 314 -23.03 -25.20 -17.35
N PRO A 315 -22.77 -26.42 -17.88
CA PRO A 315 -21.57 -27.17 -17.54
C PRO A 315 -20.23 -26.47 -17.83
N PRO A 316 -20.03 -25.78 -18.97
CA PRO A 316 -18.76 -25.10 -19.27
C PRO A 316 -18.45 -23.98 -18.28
N TRP A 317 -19.41 -23.10 -18.00
CA TRP A 317 -19.24 -22.00 -17.06
C TRP A 317 -19.10 -22.48 -15.62
N SER A 318 -19.88 -23.49 -15.23
CA SER A 318 -19.79 -24.07 -13.88
C SER A 318 -18.42 -24.72 -13.62
N ARG A 319 -17.89 -25.47 -14.59
CA ARG A 319 -16.54 -26.03 -14.53
C ARG A 319 -15.46 -24.96 -14.51
N ALA A 320 -15.66 -23.84 -15.22
CA ALA A 320 -14.75 -22.70 -15.17
C ALA A 320 -14.73 -22.03 -13.78
N VAL A 321 -15.88 -21.93 -13.10
CA VAL A 321 -15.95 -21.47 -11.70
C VAL A 321 -15.21 -22.44 -10.78
N SER A 322 -15.48 -23.75 -10.85
CA SER A 322 -14.80 -24.76 -10.05
C SER A 322 -13.28 -24.76 -10.27
N ALA A 323 -12.83 -24.68 -11.53
CA ALA A 323 -11.41 -24.58 -11.87
C ALA A 323 -10.76 -23.31 -11.31
N SER A 324 -11.47 -22.18 -11.36
CA SER A 324 -11.01 -20.90 -10.78
C SER A 324 -10.85 -21.00 -9.26
N LEU A 325 -11.77 -21.65 -8.56
CA LEU A 325 -11.69 -21.87 -7.10
C LEU A 325 -10.55 -22.82 -6.71
N ILE A 326 -10.32 -23.88 -7.50
CA ILE A 326 -9.17 -24.78 -7.30
C ILE A 326 -7.85 -24.00 -7.50
N PHE A 327 -7.78 -23.14 -8.53
CA PHE A 327 -6.62 -22.27 -8.73
C PHE A 327 -6.38 -21.33 -7.54
N VAL A 328 -7.46 -20.79 -6.95
CA VAL A 328 -7.38 -19.98 -5.73
C VAL A 328 -6.87 -20.82 -4.53
N ALA A 329 -7.32 -22.07 -4.38
CA ALA A 329 -6.84 -22.97 -3.34
C ALA A 329 -5.34 -23.30 -3.49
N ILE A 330 -4.88 -23.53 -4.73
CA ILE A 330 -3.45 -23.73 -5.05
C ILE A 330 -2.65 -22.47 -4.71
N SER A 331 -3.16 -21.29 -5.11
CA SER A 331 -2.53 -20.00 -4.80
C SER A 331 -2.46 -19.75 -3.29
N GLY A 332 -3.51 -20.08 -2.54
CA GLY A 332 -3.51 -20.01 -1.08
C GLY A 332 -2.54 -20.97 -0.42
N THR A 333 -2.40 -22.19 -0.94
CA THR A 333 -1.42 -23.16 -0.46
C THR A 333 0.01 -22.68 -0.72
N ALA A 334 0.27 -22.15 -1.92
CA ALA A 334 1.55 -21.57 -2.28
C ALA A 334 1.88 -20.33 -1.43
N LEU A 335 0.88 -19.48 -1.15
CA LEU A 335 1.02 -18.34 -0.25
C LEU A 335 1.34 -18.81 1.18
N MET A 336 0.61 -19.79 1.70
CA MET A 336 0.85 -20.37 3.02
C MET A 336 2.28 -20.93 3.15
N TYR A 337 2.81 -21.56 2.09
CA TYR A 337 4.20 -21.99 2.04
C TYR A 337 5.18 -20.80 2.00
N ALA A 338 4.92 -19.80 1.15
CA ALA A 338 5.76 -18.61 1.02
C ALA A 338 5.81 -17.78 2.32
N MET A 339 4.75 -17.82 3.13
CA MET A 339 4.62 -17.11 4.40
C MET A 339 5.31 -17.78 5.58
N ARG A 340 6.04 -18.90 5.38
CA ARG A 340 6.91 -19.49 6.42
C ARG A 340 8.14 -18.63 6.76
N ARG A 341 8.44 -17.61 5.96
CA ARG A 341 9.49 -16.62 6.21
C ARG A 341 9.18 -15.76 7.44
N LYS A 342 10.23 -15.24 8.10
CA LYS A 342 10.11 -14.35 9.27
C LYS A 342 10.06 -12.88 8.84
N SER A 343 9.19 -12.10 9.48
CA SER A 343 8.96 -10.68 9.13
C SER A 343 10.03 -9.74 9.68
N GLY A 344 10.72 -10.11 10.76
CA GLY A 344 11.67 -9.22 11.44
C GLY A 344 10.99 -8.07 12.21
N LEU A 345 9.66 -8.07 12.28
CA LEU A 345 8.84 -7.07 12.99
C LEU A 345 8.40 -7.63 14.35
N GLN A 346 8.44 -6.79 15.39
CA GLN A 346 7.90 -7.10 16.73
C GLN A 346 6.45 -6.69 16.90
N SER A 347 6.04 -5.57 16.31
CA SER A 347 4.67 -5.05 16.35
C SER A 347 4.23 -4.54 14.97
N ASP A 348 2.94 -4.20 14.84
CA ASP A 348 2.36 -3.71 13.58
C ASP A 348 2.94 -2.33 13.22
N PRO A 349 3.61 -2.17 12.05
CA PRO A 349 4.20 -0.90 11.64
C PRO A 349 3.12 0.05 11.08
N LYS A 350 2.15 0.44 11.91
CA LYS A 350 1.02 1.29 11.49
C LYS A 350 1.42 2.76 11.41
N GLY A 351 1.04 3.37 10.29
CA GLY A 351 1.14 4.81 10.07
C GLY A 351 2.57 5.32 10.06
N ILE A 352 2.70 6.62 10.29
CA ILE A 352 3.98 7.34 10.28
C ILE A 352 4.78 7.03 11.54
N ALA A 353 4.08 6.88 12.68
CA ALA A 353 4.66 6.52 13.97
C ALA A 353 5.42 5.20 13.94
N GLY A 354 4.88 4.16 13.28
CA GLY A 354 5.57 2.87 13.16
C GLY A 354 6.90 2.99 12.40
N ILE A 355 6.90 3.70 11.28
CA ILE A 355 8.11 3.93 10.47
C ILE A 355 9.13 4.80 11.23
N ALA A 356 8.65 5.84 11.93
CA ALA A 356 9.50 6.70 12.75
C ALA A 356 10.17 5.94 13.89
N ALA A 357 9.43 5.09 14.62
CA ALA A 357 9.98 4.26 15.70
C ALA A 357 11.09 3.31 15.23
N MET A 358 11.02 2.80 13.99
CA MET A 358 12.06 1.94 13.44
C MET A 358 13.30 2.71 12.96
N ALA A 359 13.21 4.04 12.80
CA ALA A 359 14.31 4.87 12.29
C ALA A 359 15.18 5.51 13.39
N THR A 360 14.79 5.43 14.67
CA THR A 360 15.45 6.18 15.76
C THR A 360 16.78 5.57 16.21
N LYS A 361 16.96 4.24 16.17
CA LYS A 361 18.17 3.58 16.68
C LYS A 361 19.32 3.48 15.69
N SER A 362 19.06 3.74 14.41
CA SER A 362 19.99 3.50 13.31
C SER A 362 20.37 4.79 12.59
N HIS A 363 21.37 4.69 11.72
CA HIS A 363 21.83 5.81 10.91
C HIS A 363 21.08 5.95 9.57
N ILE A 364 19.93 5.27 9.37
CA ILE A 364 19.21 5.26 8.07
C ILE A 364 18.84 6.66 7.55
N LEU A 365 18.57 7.61 8.44
CA LEU A 365 18.12 8.96 8.10
C LEU A 365 19.20 9.80 7.40
N THR A 366 20.48 9.41 7.47
CA THR A 366 21.57 10.14 6.78
C THR A 366 21.45 10.05 5.27
N ASP A 367 20.96 8.92 4.74
CA ASP A 367 20.71 8.71 3.30
C ASP A 367 19.61 9.61 2.75
N PHE A 368 18.81 10.23 3.62
CA PHE A 368 17.69 11.10 3.27
C PHE A 368 18.03 12.60 3.32
N ARG A 369 19.29 12.96 3.59
CA ARG A 369 19.75 14.35 3.55
C ARG A 369 19.48 14.98 2.18
N GLY A 370 18.85 16.16 2.18
CA GLY A 370 18.50 16.92 0.97
C GLY A 370 17.36 16.31 0.14
N LEU A 371 16.60 15.35 0.68
CA LEU A 371 15.48 14.69 -0.01
C LEU A 371 14.09 15.13 0.47
N ASP A 372 14.02 16.12 1.35
CA ASP A 372 12.80 16.68 1.95
C ASP A 372 11.80 17.21 0.90
N THR A 373 12.27 17.94 -0.12
CA THR A 373 11.47 18.49 -1.22
C THR A 373 11.59 17.69 -2.53
N ALA A 374 12.42 16.65 -2.53
CA ALA A 374 12.77 15.93 -3.74
C ALA A 374 11.61 15.07 -4.29
N PRO A 375 11.47 14.99 -5.64
CA PRO A 375 10.54 14.05 -6.25
C PRO A 375 11.03 12.60 -6.08
N LEU A 376 10.10 11.65 -6.20
CA LEU A 376 10.34 10.22 -5.95
C LEU A 376 11.54 9.64 -6.75
N ASN A 377 11.75 10.08 -7.99
CA ASN A 377 12.87 9.61 -8.81
C ASN A 377 14.23 9.97 -8.24
N LYS A 378 14.37 11.15 -7.61
CA LYS A 378 15.63 11.56 -6.98
C LYS A 378 15.92 10.69 -5.76
N ILE A 379 14.90 10.41 -4.95
CA ILE A 379 14.98 9.48 -3.81
C ILE A 379 15.43 8.09 -4.31
N HIS A 380 14.80 7.57 -5.36
CA HIS A 380 15.16 6.27 -5.93
C HIS A 380 16.60 6.24 -6.43
N LYS A 381 17.08 7.33 -7.07
CA LYS A 381 18.45 7.43 -7.58
C LYS A 381 19.49 7.46 -6.46
N GLN A 382 19.19 8.14 -5.36
CA GLN A 382 20.09 8.25 -4.20
C GLN A 382 20.20 6.91 -3.46
N LEU A 383 19.07 6.29 -3.12
CA LEU A 383 19.03 5.03 -2.36
C LEU A 383 19.48 3.79 -3.16
N ARG A 384 19.70 3.91 -4.48
CA ARG A 384 20.06 2.80 -5.39
C ARG A 384 21.39 2.12 -5.03
N HIS A 385 22.31 2.85 -4.41
CA HIS A 385 23.67 2.38 -4.16
C HIS A 385 23.81 1.70 -2.80
N ARG A 386 22.71 1.42 -2.09
CA ARG A 386 22.75 0.82 -0.76
C ARG A 386 21.74 -0.31 -0.60
N ARG A 387 22.13 -1.32 0.18
CA ARG A 387 21.20 -2.29 0.75
C ARG A 387 20.69 -1.80 2.09
N TYR A 388 19.50 -2.24 2.45
CA TYR A 388 18.86 -1.94 3.73
C TYR A 388 18.48 -3.24 4.41
N ILE A 389 18.55 -3.26 5.74
CA ILE A 389 18.24 -4.43 6.55
C ILE A 389 17.41 -4.03 7.76
N LEU A 390 16.48 -4.91 8.14
CA LEU A 390 15.69 -4.76 9.36
C LEU A 390 16.30 -5.65 10.45
N HIS A 391 16.96 -5.04 11.43
CA HIS A 391 17.63 -5.73 12.53
C HIS A 391 17.05 -5.24 13.86
N LYS A 392 16.59 -6.15 14.71
CA LYS A 392 15.93 -5.85 16.00
C LYS A 392 14.80 -4.81 15.91
N SER A 393 13.97 -4.88 14.86
CA SER A 393 12.89 -3.91 14.55
C SER A 393 13.36 -2.47 14.28
N SER A 394 14.64 -2.25 13.98
CA SER A 394 15.16 -0.97 13.50
C SER A 394 15.68 -1.11 12.07
N LEU A 395 15.49 -0.09 11.25
CA LEU A 395 15.87 -0.08 9.84
C LEU A 395 17.31 0.42 9.70
N TRP A 396 18.23 -0.38 9.18
CA TRP A 396 19.64 -0.03 9.05
C TRP A 396 20.09 0.11 7.60
N GLN A 397 21.15 0.87 7.37
CA GLN A 397 21.90 0.82 6.12
C GLN A 397 22.83 -0.40 6.18
N GLY A 398 22.93 -1.13 5.09
CA GLY A 398 23.76 -2.33 4.95
C GLY A 398 24.93 -2.10 3.99
N GLU A 399 25.14 -3.07 3.10
CA GLU A 399 26.21 -3.06 2.09
C GLU A 399 26.04 -1.93 1.04
N PHE A 400 27.15 -1.26 0.70
CA PHE A 400 27.21 -0.31 -0.41
C PHE A 400 27.44 -1.02 -1.75
N ILE A 401 26.63 -0.69 -2.76
CA ILE A 401 26.65 -1.26 -4.10
C ILE A 401 27.21 -0.23 -5.10
N ARG A 402 28.47 -0.42 -5.52
CA ARG A 402 29.12 0.42 -6.54
C ARG A 402 28.45 0.36 -7.92
N ASN A 403 28.27 -0.86 -8.45
CA ASN A 403 27.73 -1.09 -9.80
C ASN A 403 26.28 -1.57 -9.74
N SER A 404 25.35 -0.66 -9.46
CA SER A 404 23.93 -0.98 -9.56
C SER A 404 23.53 -1.16 -11.03
N LYS A 405 23.03 -2.35 -11.40
CA LYS A 405 22.51 -2.66 -12.74
C LYS A 405 21.02 -2.32 -12.92
N GLU A 406 20.42 -1.70 -11.92
CA GLU A 406 18.97 -1.52 -11.83
C GLU A 406 18.46 -0.41 -12.74
N ARG A 407 17.42 -0.66 -13.55
CA ARG A 407 16.83 0.34 -14.43
C ARG A 407 15.85 1.24 -13.66
N ILE A 408 16.17 2.53 -13.57
CA ILE A 408 15.25 3.53 -12.99
C ILE A 408 14.10 3.71 -13.98
N HIS A 409 12.89 3.40 -13.53
CA HIS A 409 11.70 3.82 -14.24
C HIS A 409 11.39 5.24 -13.76
N GLU A 410 11.38 6.21 -14.69
CA GLU A 410 10.98 7.56 -14.37
C GLU A 410 9.50 7.56 -13.96
N HIS A 411 9.23 7.63 -12.66
CA HIS A 411 7.88 7.90 -12.18
C HIS A 411 7.56 9.37 -12.48
N GLY A 412 6.31 9.64 -12.84
CA GLY A 412 5.87 11.02 -13.06
C GLY A 412 6.11 11.87 -11.82
N THR A 413 6.51 13.12 -12.02
CA THR A 413 6.79 14.11 -10.96
C THR A 413 5.53 14.58 -10.20
N ASP A 414 4.34 14.08 -10.55
CA ASP A 414 3.09 14.48 -9.91
C ASP A 414 2.95 13.78 -8.54
N PRO A 415 2.79 14.54 -7.44
CA PRO A 415 2.70 13.99 -6.08
C PRO A 415 1.42 13.19 -5.83
N ARG A 416 0.40 13.34 -6.68
CA ARG A 416 -0.88 12.68 -6.50
C ARG A 416 -0.83 11.22 -6.97
N PRO A 417 -1.44 10.28 -6.21
CA PRO A 417 -1.69 8.93 -6.69
C PRO A 417 -2.44 8.93 -8.03
N LEU A 418 -2.24 7.87 -8.82
CA LEU A 418 -2.68 7.84 -10.22
C LEU A 418 -4.19 8.02 -10.36
N MET A 419 -5.00 7.46 -9.45
CA MET A 419 -6.46 7.56 -9.54
C MET A 419 -6.96 8.96 -9.19
N LEU A 420 -6.30 9.69 -8.29
CA LEU A 420 -6.70 11.05 -7.89
C LEU A 420 -6.24 12.16 -8.86
N ARG A 421 -5.50 11.80 -9.91
CA ARG A 421 -5.14 12.73 -10.98
C ARG A 421 -6.37 12.99 -11.85
N LYS A 422 -6.69 14.26 -12.10
CA LYS A 422 -7.80 14.64 -13.01
C LYS A 422 -7.72 13.97 -14.39
N ARG A 423 -6.51 13.68 -14.90
CA ARG A 423 -6.29 12.96 -16.16
C ARG A 423 -6.83 11.52 -16.17
N SER A 424 -6.75 10.81 -15.05
CA SER A 424 -7.32 9.45 -14.91
C SER A 424 -8.76 9.49 -14.40
N GLY A 425 -9.06 10.48 -13.54
CA GLY A 425 -10.35 10.62 -12.90
C GLY A 425 -11.49 11.04 -13.82
N VAL A 426 -11.23 11.91 -14.79
CA VAL A 426 -12.26 12.31 -15.78
C VAL A 426 -12.69 11.11 -16.64
N PRO A 427 -11.78 10.32 -17.23
CA PRO A 427 -12.15 9.06 -17.89
C PRO A 427 -12.89 8.08 -16.97
N PHE A 428 -12.52 7.99 -15.70
CA PHE A 428 -13.21 7.10 -14.75
C PHE A 428 -14.66 7.52 -14.48
N ILE A 429 -14.91 8.82 -14.25
CA ILE A 429 -16.28 9.34 -14.10
C ILE A 429 -17.06 9.18 -15.41
N ALA A 430 -16.45 9.52 -16.55
CA ALA A 430 -17.08 9.37 -17.86
C ALA A 430 -17.48 7.91 -18.10
N PHE A 431 -16.60 6.95 -17.77
CA PHE A 431 -16.90 5.52 -17.84
C PHE A 431 -18.09 5.13 -16.95
N MET A 432 -18.15 5.59 -15.69
CA MET A 432 -19.30 5.32 -14.83
C MET A 432 -20.60 5.93 -15.38
N VAL A 433 -20.56 7.14 -15.93
CA VAL A 433 -21.71 7.79 -16.57
C VAL A 433 -22.15 7.01 -17.81
N CYS A 434 -21.22 6.57 -18.66
CA CYS A 434 -21.50 5.74 -19.83
C CYS A 434 -22.14 4.41 -19.44
N VAL A 435 -21.64 3.72 -18.40
CA VAL A 435 -22.25 2.47 -17.91
C VAL A 435 -23.65 2.73 -17.37
N THR A 436 -23.83 3.82 -16.61
CA THR A 436 -25.14 4.24 -16.07
C THR A 436 -26.15 4.52 -17.18
N ALA A 437 -25.73 5.16 -18.28
CA ALA A 437 -26.57 5.39 -19.45
C ALA A 437 -26.82 4.10 -20.26
N SER A 438 -25.83 3.20 -20.31
CA SER A 438 -25.95 1.94 -21.05
C SER A 438 -26.95 0.97 -20.42
N ILE A 439 -27.12 0.98 -19.09
CA ILE A 439 -28.02 0.03 -18.41
C ILE A 439 -29.47 0.20 -18.90
N PRO A 440 -30.09 1.40 -18.86
CA PRO A 440 -31.40 1.62 -19.45
C PRO A 440 -31.47 1.30 -20.95
N ILE A 441 -30.41 1.63 -21.72
CA ILE A 441 -30.35 1.34 -23.17
C ILE A 441 -30.43 -0.17 -23.44
N PHE A 442 -29.61 -0.97 -22.76
CA PHE A 442 -29.61 -2.43 -22.91
C PHE A 442 -30.90 -3.09 -22.41
N MET A 443 -31.63 -2.45 -21.48
CA MET A 443 -32.86 -3.00 -20.92
C MET A 443 -34.11 -2.61 -21.72
N PHE A 444 -34.20 -1.39 -22.23
CA PHE A 444 -35.43 -0.86 -22.85
C PHE A 444 -35.34 -0.74 -24.38
N MET A 445 -34.22 -1.13 -25.02
CA MET A 445 -34.09 -1.15 -26.48
C MET A 445 -33.84 -2.56 -27.01
N ASP A 446 -34.73 -3.06 -27.86
CA ASP A 446 -34.70 -4.44 -28.38
C ASP A 446 -33.41 -4.75 -29.13
N SER A 447 -32.92 -3.80 -29.95
CA SER A 447 -31.68 -3.97 -30.72
C SER A 447 -30.44 -4.11 -29.84
N ALA A 448 -30.46 -3.54 -28.63
CA ALA A 448 -29.35 -3.61 -27.68
C ALA A 448 -29.47 -4.82 -26.74
N GLY A 449 -30.69 -5.30 -26.48
CA GLY A 449 -30.96 -6.50 -25.67
C GLY A 449 -30.27 -7.76 -26.18
N ILE A 450 -30.15 -7.91 -27.50
CA ILE A 450 -29.46 -9.05 -28.17
C ILE A 450 -28.01 -9.22 -27.68
N VAL A 451 -27.33 -8.11 -27.36
CA VAL A 451 -25.93 -8.16 -26.89
C VAL A 451 -25.86 -8.82 -25.50
N THR A 452 -26.82 -8.52 -24.63
CA THR A 452 -26.91 -9.08 -23.27
C THR A 452 -27.31 -10.56 -23.32
N GLU A 453 -28.03 -10.99 -24.36
CA GLU A 453 -28.35 -12.41 -24.58
C GLU A 453 -27.16 -13.22 -25.08
N LYS A 454 -26.35 -12.63 -25.98
CA LYS A 454 -25.10 -13.26 -26.44
C LYS A 454 -24.02 -13.31 -25.36
N LEU A 455 -23.97 -12.29 -24.50
CA LEU A 455 -22.96 -12.14 -23.45
C LEU A 455 -23.62 -11.92 -22.08
N PRO A 456 -24.08 -13.00 -21.40
CA PRO A 456 -24.80 -12.87 -20.13
C PRO A 456 -23.97 -12.27 -19.00
N PHE A 457 -22.63 -12.34 -19.09
CA PHE A 457 -21.69 -11.79 -18.12
C PHE A 457 -21.30 -10.32 -18.38
N LEU A 458 -21.77 -9.68 -19.46
CA LEU A 458 -21.31 -8.35 -19.86
C LEU A 458 -21.57 -7.30 -18.77
N MET A 459 -22.77 -7.30 -18.23
CA MET A 459 -23.21 -6.33 -17.21
C MET A 459 -22.45 -6.51 -15.89
N THR A 460 -22.25 -7.76 -15.47
CA THR A 460 -21.48 -8.08 -14.27
C THR A 460 -20.00 -7.77 -14.44
N ALA A 461 -19.44 -7.98 -15.64
CA ALA A 461 -18.08 -7.58 -15.97
C ALA A 461 -17.90 -6.05 -15.90
N LEU A 462 -18.81 -5.25 -16.47
CA LEU A 462 -18.77 -3.78 -16.37
C LEU A 462 -18.86 -3.31 -14.91
N ALA A 463 -19.79 -3.87 -14.12
CA ALA A 463 -19.90 -3.57 -12.69
C ALA A 463 -18.62 -3.94 -11.93
N THR A 464 -17.97 -5.05 -12.31
CA THR A 464 -16.72 -5.52 -11.70
C THR A 464 -15.56 -4.57 -12.01
N VAL A 465 -15.49 -4.01 -13.22
CA VAL A 465 -14.51 -2.97 -13.58
C VAL A 465 -14.73 -1.70 -12.76
N ILE A 466 -15.98 -1.22 -12.64
CA ILE A 466 -16.31 -0.06 -11.78
C ILE A 466 -15.82 -0.30 -10.36
N ARG A 467 -16.14 -1.46 -9.79
CA ARG A 467 -15.75 -1.85 -8.44
C ARG A 467 -14.23 -1.90 -8.25
N ILE A 468 -13.49 -2.49 -9.18
CA ILE A 468 -12.01 -2.55 -9.12
C ILE A 468 -11.41 -1.13 -9.11
N LEU A 469 -11.87 -0.26 -10.03
CA LEU A 469 -11.40 1.12 -10.12
C LEU A 469 -11.79 1.94 -8.88
N TRP A 470 -13.00 1.74 -8.37
CA TRP A 470 -13.47 2.36 -7.12
C TRP A 470 -12.58 1.97 -5.94
N ASN A 471 -12.26 0.69 -5.80
CA ASN A 471 -11.41 0.19 -4.71
C ASN A 471 -10.00 0.81 -4.75
N THR A 472 -9.45 1.07 -5.94
CA THR A 472 -8.19 1.81 -6.08
C THR A 472 -8.32 3.26 -5.61
N MET A 473 -9.35 3.99 -6.06
CA MET A 473 -9.60 5.37 -5.59
C MET A 473 -9.76 5.43 -4.07
N ASN A 474 -10.50 4.46 -3.54
CA ASN A 474 -10.77 4.33 -2.12
C ASN A 474 -9.49 4.04 -1.31
N CYS A 475 -8.57 3.21 -1.81
CA CYS A 475 -7.25 3.02 -1.20
C CYS A 475 -6.44 4.32 -1.19
N ASP A 476 -6.39 5.04 -2.31
CA ASP A 476 -5.66 6.31 -2.44
C ASP A 476 -6.16 7.38 -1.44
N VAL A 477 -7.49 7.51 -1.29
CA VAL A 477 -8.09 8.44 -0.33
C VAL A 477 -7.75 8.07 1.12
N ARG A 478 -7.77 6.77 1.46
CA ARG A 478 -7.42 6.28 2.81
C ARG A 478 -5.96 6.56 3.14
N MET A 479 -5.05 6.33 2.20
CA MET A 479 -3.61 6.56 2.39
C MET A 479 -3.27 8.04 2.53
N LEU A 480 -3.95 8.91 1.78
CA LEU A 480 -3.73 10.36 1.88
C LEU A 480 -4.35 11.00 3.13
N GLN A 481 -5.30 10.35 3.79
CA GLN A 481 -6.06 10.97 4.87
C GLN A 481 -5.17 11.50 6.02
N PRO A 482 -4.23 10.74 6.60
CA PRO A 482 -3.37 11.24 7.68
C PRO A 482 -2.53 12.46 7.25
N PHE A 483 -1.97 12.41 6.04
CA PHE A 483 -1.13 13.49 5.51
C PHE A 483 -1.95 14.76 5.19
N TRP A 484 -3.20 14.60 4.77
CA TRP A 484 -4.08 15.74 4.54
C TRP A 484 -4.47 16.44 5.84
N ILE A 485 -4.67 15.68 6.94
CA ILE A 485 -4.90 16.28 8.26
C ILE A 485 -3.64 17.00 8.74
N LEU A 486 -2.46 16.41 8.55
CA LEU A 486 -1.18 17.05 8.89
C LEU A 486 -0.93 18.32 8.08
N ALA A 487 -1.33 18.36 6.82
CA ALA A 487 -1.22 19.57 5.98
C ALA A 487 -2.15 20.70 6.44
N GLN A 488 -3.23 20.39 7.15
CA GLN A 488 -4.16 21.40 7.71
C GLN A 488 -3.69 22.02 9.02
N ARG A 489 -2.51 21.63 9.51
CA ARG A 489 -1.93 22.04 10.79
C ARG A 489 -2.70 21.54 12.01
N HIS A 490 -2.08 21.62 13.18
CA HIS A 490 -2.67 21.24 14.48
C HIS A 490 -3.31 19.84 14.52
N ALA A 491 -2.74 18.86 13.81
CA ALA A 491 -3.26 17.51 13.80
C ALA A 491 -3.08 16.85 15.18
N PRO A 492 -4.10 16.12 15.69
CA PRO A 492 -3.96 15.40 16.94
C PRO A 492 -2.94 14.25 16.81
N ALA A 493 -2.26 13.92 17.91
CA ALA A 493 -1.25 12.86 18.00
C ALA A 493 -1.68 11.50 17.40
N LYS A 494 -2.96 11.14 17.57
CA LYS A 494 -3.57 9.92 16.99
C LYS A 494 -3.46 9.84 15.47
N THR A 495 -3.26 10.97 14.77
CA THR A 495 -3.08 11.01 13.31
C THR A 495 -1.81 10.28 12.88
N LEU A 496 -0.74 10.33 13.69
CA LEU A 496 0.53 9.67 13.37
C LEU A 496 0.44 8.14 13.41
N THR A 497 -0.44 7.60 14.26
CA THR A 497 -0.71 6.16 14.36
C THR A 497 -1.93 5.74 13.53
N LEU A 498 -2.55 6.66 12.79
CA LEU A 498 -3.75 6.40 12.01
C LEU A 498 -3.41 5.65 10.72
N ASP A 499 -3.91 4.42 10.60
CA ASP A 499 -3.84 3.65 9.37
C ASP A 499 -5.24 3.15 8.98
N TYR A 500 -5.81 3.77 7.93
CA TYR A 500 -7.05 3.34 7.30
C TYR A 500 -6.85 2.33 6.18
N ALA A 501 -5.63 2.22 5.66
CA ALA A 501 -5.33 1.31 4.56
C ALA A 501 -5.44 -0.15 5.06
N GLY A 502 -4.87 -0.46 6.23
CA GLY A 502 -4.93 -1.79 6.88
C GLY A 502 -6.16 -2.09 7.72
N THR A 503 -7.24 -1.32 7.62
CA THR A 503 -8.48 -1.64 8.33
C THR A 503 -9.40 -2.50 7.46
N ASN A 504 -10.07 -3.50 8.06
CA ASN A 504 -11.09 -4.31 7.39
C ASN A 504 -12.09 -3.42 6.61
N PRO A 505 -12.27 -3.63 5.29
CA PRO A 505 -13.16 -2.83 4.45
C PRO A 505 -14.59 -2.69 5.00
N LEU A 506 -15.12 -3.71 5.67
CA LEU A 506 -16.50 -3.70 6.21
C LEU A 506 -16.64 -2.83 7.46
N LEU A 507 -15.60 -2.78 8.30
CA LEU A 507 -15.59 -1.99 9.53
C LEU A 507 -15.11 -0.56 9.31
N LEU A 508 -14.51 -0.27 8.16
CA LEU A 508 -13.92 1.02 7.88
C LEU A 508 -14.94 2.18 7.89
N PRO A 509 -16.14 2.10 7.28
CA PRO A 509 -17.10 3.21 7.31
C PRO A 509 -17.43 3.59 8.76
N ILE A 510 -17.72 2.60 9.60
CA ILE A 510 -18.02 2.79 11.02
C ILE A 510 -16.84 3.44 11.75
N LYS A 511 -15.63 2.89 11.58
CA LYS A 511 -14.42 3.43 12.22
C LYS A 511 -14.12 4.86 11.77
N SER A 512 -14.29 5.18 10.49
CA SER A 512 -14.05 6.52 9.97
C SER A 512 -15.10 7.54 10.43
N MET A 513 -16.35 7.11 10.59
CA MET A 513 -17.43 7.91 11.18
C MET A 513 -17.10 8.32 12.62
N PHE A 514 -16.67 7.36 13.46
CA PHE A 514 -16.29 7.66 14.85
C PHE A 514 -15.03 8.54 14.98
N ASN A 515 -14.19 8.61 13.96
CA ASN A 515 -13.05 9.53 13.93
C ASN A 515 -13.40 10.89 13.29
N GLY A 516 -14.64 11.13 12.86
CA GLY A 516 -15.06 12.39 12.23
C GLY A 516 -14.59 12.56 10.78
N HIS A 517 -14.06 11.51 10.14
CA HIS A 517 -13.53 11.57 8.78
C HIS A 517 -14.59 11.21 7.72
N PHE A 518 -15.59 12.07 7.57
CA PHE A 518 -16.77 11.83 6.73
C PHE A 518 -16.48 11.51 5.26
N LEU A 519 -15.47 12.14 4.65
CA LEU A 519 -15.13 11.83 3.25
C LEU A 519 -14.64 10.39 3.09
N VAL A 520 -13.79 9.92 4.01
CA VAL A 520 -13.30 8.53 4.02
C VAL A 520 -14.46 7.57 4.27
N MET A 521 -15.40 7.93 5.14
CA MET A 521 -16.62 7.16 5.39
C MET A 521 -17.46 6.98 4.13
N LEU A 522 -17.75 8.06 3.40
CA LEU A 522 -18.56 8.01 2.17
C LEU A 522 -17.88 7.15 1.10
N VAL A 523 -16.57 7.30 0.91
CA VAL A 523 -15.82 6.52 -0.08
C VAL A 523 -15.73 5.03 0.32
N ALA A 524 -15.55 4.75 1.61
CA ALA A 524 -15.56 3.40 2.16
C ALA A 524 -16.94 2.74 2.01
N PHE A 525 -18.02 3.47 2.29
CA PHE A 525 -19.38 3.00 2.09
C PHE A 525 -19.67 2.72 0.61
N GLY A 526 -19.18 3.58 -0.29
CA GLY A 526 -19.22 3.32 -1.73
C GLY A 526 -18.52 2.03 -2.15
N SER A 527 -17.49 1.58 -1.42
CA SER A 527 -16.83 0.30 -1.71
C SER A 527 -17.74 -0.89 -1.40
N ILE A 528 -18.51 -0.81 -0.30
CA ILE A 528 -19.52 -1.82 0.05
C ILE A 528 -20.66 -1.79 -0.98
N LEU A 529 -21.13 -0.60 -1.35
CA LEU A 529 -22.17 -0.47 -2.38
C LEU A 529 -21.70 -0.97 -3.75
N ALA A 530 -20.41 -0.81 -4.09
CA ALA A 530 -19.86 -1.35 -5.33
C ALA A 530 -19.80 -2.88 -5.34
N GLU A 531 -19.60 -3.54 -4.19
CA GLU A 531 -19.76 -4.99 -4.07
C GLU A 531 -21.24 -5.39 -4.26
N VAL A 532 -22.18 -4.66 -3.63
CA VAL A 532 -23.62 -4.87 -3.81
C VAL A 532 -24.06 -4.63 -5.26
N LEU A 533 -23.49 -3.64 -5.95
CA LEU A 533 -23.74 -3.35 -7.36
C LEU A 533 -23.49 -4.57 -8.24
N THR A 534 -22.39 -5.31 -8.02
CA THR A 534 -22.09 -6.51 -8.81
C THR A 534 -23.17 -7.59 -8.66
N VAL A 535 -23.73 -7.72 -7.47
CA VAL A 535 -24.83 -8.66 -7.17
C VAL A 535 -26.14 -8.17 -7.81
N CYS A 536 -26.49 -6.89 -7.68
CA CYS A 536 -27.72 -6.34 -8.25
C CYS A 536 -27.72 -6.37 -9.77
N VAL A 537 -26.62 -5.95 -10.41
CA VAL A 537 -26.48 -5.89 -11.87
C VAL A 537 -26.56 -7.29 -12.50
N SER A 538 -26.08 -8.32 -11.82
CA SER A 538 -26.23 -9.71 -12.28
C SER A 538 -27.67 -10.17 -12.43
N SER A 539 -28.59 -9.55 -11.69
CA SER A 539 -30.00 -9.91 -11.74
C SER A 539 -30.68 -9.32 -12.99
N ILE A 540 -30.24 -8.14 -13.42
CA ILE A 540 -30.96 -7.19 -14.29
C ILE A 540 -30.91 -7.54 -15.80
N SER A 541 -30.28 -8.64 -16.22
CA SER A 541 -30.15 -9.07 -17.63
C SER A 541 -31.46 -9.56 -18.28
N VAL A 542 -32.48 -8.70 -18.32
CA VAL A 542 -33.86 -9.00 -18.68
C VAL A 542 -34.43 -7.85 -19.52
N ASP A 543 -35.35 -8.15 -20.44
CA ASP A 543 -36.08 -7.13 -21.20
C ASP A 543 -36.95 -6.28 -20.26
N GLY A 544 -36.63 -4.99 -20.18
CA GLY A 544 -37.25 -4.02 -19.30
C GLY A 544 -38.57 -3.48 -19.82
N LYS A 545 -38.83 -3.53 -21.14
CA LYS A 545 -40.08 -3.02 -21.73
C LYS A 545 -41.32 -3.70 -21.16
N ARG A 546 -41.20 -5.00 -20.88
CA ARG A 546 -42.28 -5.85 -20.32
C ARG A 546 -42.69 -5.46 -18.91
N PHE A 547 -41.84 -4.71 -18.19
CA PHE A 547 -42.13 -4.23 -16.83
C PHE A 547 -42.69 -2.81 -16.80
N ILE A 548 -43.01 -2.22 -17.96
CA ILE A 548 -43.76 -0.97 -18.07
C ILE A 548 -45.26 -1.27 -17.88
N PRO A 549 -45.98 -0.52 -17.03
CA PRO A 549 -47.43 -0.67 -16.90
C PRO A 549 -48.14 -0.60 -18.26
N GLY A 550 -48.97 -1.60 -18.58
CA GLY A 550 -49.71 -1.68 -19.84
C GLY A 550 -49.00 -2.37 -21.02
N HIS A 551 -47.72 -2.74 -20.89
CA HIS A 551 -46.95 -3.50 -21.90
C HIS A 551 -46.53 -4.89 -21.39
N GLY A 552 -47.31 -5.46 -20.47
CA GLY A 552 -46.99 -6.72 -19.81
C GLY A 552 -47.43 -7.95 -20.60
N ASP A 553 -48.46 -7.79 -21.43
CA ASP A 553 -49.07 -8.88 -22.20
C ASP A 553 -48.38 -9.04 -23.55
N LYS A 554 -48.53 -10.21 -24.17
CA LYS A 554 -47.95 -10.54 -25.47
C LYS A 554 -48.52 -9.61 -26.55
N ASP A 555 -47.66 -8.99 -27.35
CA ASP A 555 -48.04 -8.22 -28.53
C ASP A 555 -48.58 -9.19 -29.60
N PRO A 556 -49.84 -9.04 -30.03
CA PRO A 556 -50.42 -9.91 -31.05
C PRO A 556 -49.75 -9.79 -32.43
N ASP A 557 -49.05 -8.68 -32.69
CA ASP A 557 -48.41 -8.40 -33.99
C ASP A 557 -46.97 -8.94 -34.09
N ASP A 558 -46.36 -9.39 -32.98
CA ASP A 558 -45.02 -9.97 -32.94
C ASP A 558 -45.05 -11.45 -32.47
N PRO A 559 -44.86 -12.42 -33.38
CA PRO A 559 -44.91 -13.84 -33.03
C PRO A 559 -43.74 -14.30 -32.12
N GLU A 560 -42.63 -13.56 -32.07
CA GLU A 560 -41.49 -13.82 -31.19
C GLU A 560 -41.69 -13.22 -29.78
N ASP A 561 -42.82 -12.56 -29.53
CA ASP A 561 -43.09 -11.89 -28.27
C ASP A 561 -43.46 -12.84 -27.11
N ILE A 562 -42.98 -12.49 -25.90
CA ILE A 562 -43.02 -13.25 -24.67
C ILE A 562 -43.70 -12.42 -23.56
N ASP A 563 -44.74 -12.99 -22.93
CA ASP A 563 -45.43 -12.42 -21.76
C ASP A 563 -44.45 -12.11 -20.60
N ARG A 564 -44.67 -11.02 -19.86
CA ARG A 564 -43.97 -10.68 -18.61
C ARG A 564 -43.92 -11.86 -17.62
N HIS A 565 -44.96 -12.70 -17.56
CA HIS A 565 -44.97 -13.89 -16.69
C HIS A 565 -43.98 -14.99 -17.12
N ASN A 566 -43.45 -14.90 -18.35
CA ASN A 566 -42.41 -15.77 -18.89
C ASN A 566 -40.98 -15.29 -18.63
N THR A 567 -40.84 -14.22 -17.87
CA THR A 567 -39.56 -13.65 -17.47
C THR A 567 -39.03 -14.24 -16.15
N GLU A 568 -37.72 -14.09 -15.88
CA GLU A 568 -37.06 -14.58 -14.65
C GLU A 568 -37.30 -13.71 -13.41
N GLN A 569 -37.99 -12.57 -13.56
CA GLN A 569 -38.18 -11.57 -12.51
C GLN A 569 -39.65 -11.23 -12.30
N THR A 570 -39.95 -10.80 -11.08
CA THR A 570 -41.25 -10.26 -10.69
C THR A 570 -41.23 -8.74 -10.88
N PHE A 571 -42.37 -8.13 -11.19
CA PHE A 571 -42.50 -6.68 -11.35
C PHE A 571 -41.85 -5.87 -10.20
N ARG A 572 -42.08 -6.29 -8.94
CA ARG A 572 -41.49 -5.64 -7.78
C ARG A 572 -39.97 -5.82 -7.67
N SER A 573 -39.47 -7.02 -7.96
CA SER A 573 -38.02 -7.32 -7.85
C SER A 573 -37.21 -6.68 -8.99
N PHE A 574 -37.83 -6.50 -10.15
CA PHE A 574 -37.26 -5.74 -11.26
C PHE A 574 -37.06 -4.27 -10.89
N TRP A 575 -38.15 -3.57 -10.53
CA TRP A 575 -38.07 -2.15 -10.21
C TRP A 575 -37.21 -1.88 -8.97
N SER A 576 -37.24 -2.75 -7.95
CA SER A 576 -36.37 -2.60 -6.78
C SER A 576 -34.89 -2.73 -7.15
N SER A 577 -34.53 -3.71 -8.00
CA SER A 577 -33.12 -3.93 -8.39
C SER A 577 -32.63 -2.85 -9.33
N PHE A 578 -33.47 -2.42 -10.27
CA PHE A 578 -33.16 -1.33 -11.20
C PHE A 578 -32.95 0.01 -10.46
N ILE A 579 -33.89 0.41 -9.59
CA ILE A 579 -33.79 1.63 -8.80
C ILE A 579 -32.55 1.57 -7.88
N LEU A 580 -32.31 0.43 -7.23
CA LEU A 580 -31.16 0.24 -6.36
C LEU A 580 -29.83 0.36 -7.15
N THR A 581 -29.72 -0.27 -8.31
CA THR A 581 -28.53 -0.18 -9.18
C THR A 581 -28.29 1.27 -9.63
N MET A 582 -29.33 1.97 -10.09
CA MET A 582 -29.22 3.37 -10.51
C MET A 582 -28.85 4.29 -9.34
N ALA A 583 -29.46 4.09 -8.16
CA ALA A 583 -29.14 4.85 -6.96
C ALA A 583 -27.69 4.64 -6.52
N ILE A 584 -27.19 3.39 -6.56
CA ILE A 584 -25.78 3.10 -6.26
C ILE A 584 -24.86 3.80 -7.26
N LEU A 585 -25.12 3.71 -8.56
CA LEU A 585 -24.27 4.35 -9.58
C LEU A 585 -24.25 5.88 -9.44
N ILE A 586 -25.42 6.50 -9.23
CA ILE A 586 -25.53 7.96 -8.97
C ILE A 586 -24.75 8.33 -7.70
N TYR A 587 -24.86 7.53 -6.64
CA TYR A 587 -24.09 7.72 -5.42
C TYR A 587 -22.58 7.67 -5.69
N LEU A 588 -22.09 6.64 -6.38
CA LEU A 588 -20.67 6.49 -6.72
C LEU A 588 -20.18 7.67 -7.56
N ILE A 589 -20.92 8.09 -8.58
CA ILE A 589 -20.58 9.25 -9.41
C ILE A 589 -20.50 10.53 -8.56
N SER A 590 -21.51 10.77 -7.71
CA SER A 590 -21.58 11.96 -6.85
C SER A 590 -20.40 12.03 -5.87
N ILE A 591 -20.09 10.92 -5.20
CA ILE A 591 -18.97 10.84 -4.27
C ILE A 591 -17.63 10.95 -5.01
N ALA A 592 -17.48 10.34 -6.19
CA ALA A 592 -16.27 10.52 -7.00
C ALA A 592 -16.04 12.00 -7.33
N ILE A 593 -17.07 12.72 -7.79
CA ILE A 593 -16.98 14.16 -8.07
C ILE A 593 -16.52 14.92 -6.80
N ILE A 594 -17.13 14.66 -5.64
CA ILE A 594 -16.74 15.28 -4.36
C ILE A 594 -15.28 14.98 -4.01
N VAL A 595 -14.82 13.75 -4.22
CA VAL A 595 -13.42 13.36 -3.99
C VAL A 595 -12.49 14.16 -4.90
N TYR A 596 -12.77 14.28 -6.19
CA TYR A 596 -11.92 15.07 -7.09
C TYR A 596 -11.96 16.55 -6.78
N LEU A 597 -13.10 17.11 -6.33
CA LEU A 597 -13.17 18.51 -5.92
C LEU A 597 -12.35 18.79 -4.66
N LYS A 598 -12.42 17.91 -3.65
CA LYS A 598 -11.76 18.12 -2.34
C LYS A 598 -10.32 17.59 -2.25
N ARG A 599 -9.95 16.56 -3.02
CA ARG A 599 -8.68 15.81 -2.86
C ARG A 599 -7.79 15.79 -4.09
N SER A 600 -8.16 16.44 -5.20
CA SER A 600 -7.26 16.56 -6.36
C SER A 600 -6.23 17.68 -6.25
N GLN A 601 -6.18 18.41 -5.13
CA GLN A 601 -5.21 19.48 -4.90
C GLN A 601 -3.81 18.91 -4.62
N LYS A 602 -2.77 19.62 -5.07
CA LYS A 602 -1.37 19.26 -4.81
C LYS A 602 -0.93 19.94 -3.51
N PHE A 603 -0.77 19.16 -2.44
CA PHE A 603 -0.37 19.66 -1.13
C PHE A 603 0.93 19.02 -0.61
N MET A 604 1.57 18.15 -1.41
CA MET A 604 2.84 17.49 -1.05
C MET A 604 3.82 17.56 -2.23
N PRO A 605 5.13 17.48 -1.99
CA PRO A 605 6.15 17.45 -3.04
C PRO A 605 6.17 16.13 -3.82
N ARG A 606 5.73 15.02 -3.20
CA ARG A 606 5.81 13.66 -3.76
C ARG A 606 4.66 12.77 -3.30
N GLN A 607 4.58 11.58 -3.91
CA GLN A 607 3.64 10.52 -3.55
C GLN A 607 4.14 9.70 -2.36
N ILE A 608 3.24 9.39 -1.43
CA ILE A 608 3.51 8.77 -0.11
C ILE A 608 3.40 7.24 -0.07
N GLY A 609 3.36 6.57 -1.23
CA GLY A 609 3.14 5.11 -1.30
C GLY A 609 4.35 4.25 -0.88
N THR A 610 5.51 4.86 -0.64
CA THR A 610 6.77 4.18 -0.30
C THR A 610 7.25 4.54 1.11
N ILE A 611 7.91 3.60 1.78
CA ILE A 611 8.54 3.84 3.10
C ILE A 611 9.60 4.94 2.98
N ALA A 612 10.37 4.93 1.89
CA ALA A 612 11.35 5.97 1.58
C ALA A 612 10.75 7.38 1.55
N SER A 613 9.54 7.55 1.01
CA SER A 613 8.87 8.86 1.01
C SER A 613 8.53 9.34 2.41
N VAL A 614 8.12 8.43 3.31
CA VAL A 614 7.81 8.77 4.71
C VAL A 614 9.09 9.09 5.47
N LEU A 615 10.16 8.29 5.30
CA LEU A 615 11.48 8.56 5.89
C LEU A 615 12.02 9.93 5.47
N ALA A 616 11.86 10.30 4.20
CA ALA A 616 12.21 11.62 3.69
C ALA A 616 11.38 12.78 4.29
N PHE A 617 10.24 12.54 4.93
CA PHE A 617 9.48 13.58 5.65
C PHE A 617 9.84 13.68 7.13
N ILE A 618 10.58 12.71 7.67
CA ILE A 618 10.88 12.68 9.11
C ILE A 618 12.38 12.79 9.40
N HIS A 619 13.26 12.72 8.40
CA HIS A 619 14.71 12.57 8.62
C HIS A 619 15.38 13.67 9.47
N GLN A 620 14.92 14.93 9.37
CA GLN A 620 15.36 16.04 10.25
C GLN A 620 14.31 16.54 11.24
N SER A 621 13.22 15.79 11.41
CA SER A 621 12.14 16.16 12.32
C SER A 621 12.54 16.01 13.79
N ARG A 622 12.18 16.98 14.63
CA ARG A 622 12.42 16.93 16.08
C ARG A 622 11.50 15.91 16.77
N MET A 623 10.33 15.67 16.20
CA MET A 623 9.38 14.63 16.63
C MET A 623 10.02 13.24 16.82
N LEU A 624 11.10 12.92 16.10
CA LEU A 624 11.82 11.65 16.25
C LEU A 624 12.27 11.36 17.69
N MET A 625 12.55 12.39 18.49
CA MET A 625 12.94 12.23 19.89
C MET A 625 11.85 11.54 20.72
N ARG A 626 10.57 11.67 20.34
CA ARG A 626 9.47 10.98 21.02
C ARG A 626 9.34 9.50 20.68
N PHE A 627 10.03 9.07 19.63
CA PHE A 627 10.00 7.70 19.17
C PHE A 627 11.21 6.89 19.69
N ILE A 628 12.09 7.50 20.49
CA ILE A 628 13.21 6.83 21.14
C ILE A 628 12.67 5.76 22.11
N ASP A 629 13.19 4.54 21.99
CA ASP A 629 12.78 3.36 22.78
C ASP A 629 11.31 2.95 22.66
N THR A 630 10.66 3.35 21.57
CA THR A 630 9.26 2.99 21.27
C THR A 630 9.12 1.89 20.21
N GLU A 631 10.23 1.31 19.71
CA GLU A 631 10.21 0.29 18.65
C GLU A 631 9.45 -0.99 19.03
N LYS A 632 9.34 -1.26 20.34
CA LYS A 632 8.63 -2.39 20.94
C LYS A 632 7.16 -2.12 21.24
N PHE A 633 6.68 -0.90 21.02
CA PHE A 633 5.32 -0.56 21.42
C PHE A 633 4.31 -1.11 20.42
N ASP A 634 3.21 -1.64 20.95
CA ASP A 634 2.01 -1.92 20.18
C ASP A 634 1.29 -0.63 19.80
N HIS A 635 0.47 -0.68 18.76
CA HIS A 635 -0.30 0.46 18.24
C HIS A 635 -1.09 1.22 19.31
N THR A 636 -1.80 0.51 20.20
CA THR A 636 -2.58 1.13 21.28
C THR A 636 -1.68 1.82 22.30
N ARG A 637 -0.54 1.20 22.63
CA ARG A 637 0.44 1.74 23.58
C ARG A 637 1.13 2.97 23.01
N MET A 638 1.51 2.91 21.72
CA MET A 638 2.07 4.04 20.97
C MET A 638 1.11 5.22 20.93
N THR A 639 -0.17 4.98 20.62
CA THR A 639 -1.18 6.05 20.56
C THR A 639 -1.34 6.74 21.91
N LYS A 640 -1.46 5.97 23.01
CA LYS A 640 -1.53 6.52 24.38
C LYS A 640 -0.25 7.28 24.76
N HIS A 641 0.91 6.79 24.35
CA HIS A 641 2.19 7.45 24.62
C HIS A 641 2.25 8.83 23.94
N LEU A 642 1.86 8.92 22.67
CA LEU A 642 1.83 10.20 21.94
C LEU A 642 0.75 11.14 22.48
N GLU A 643 -0.44 10.62 22.83
CA GLU A 643 -1.53 11.44 23.41
C GLU A 643 -1.16 12.04 24.77
N LYS A 644 -0.34 11.35 25.58
CA LYS A 644 0.14 11.85 26.89
C LYS A 644 0.86 13.19 26.78
N SER A 645 1.50 13.46 25.63
CA SER A 645 2.21 14.73 25.40
C SER A 645 1.29 15.93 25.21
N GLY A 646 0.02 15.72 24.84
CA GLY A 646 -0.95 16.78 24.54
C GLY A 646 -0.59 17.65 23.32
N LYS A 647 0.42 17.26 22.54
CA LYS A 647 0.95 18.07 21.44
C LYS A 647 0.27 17.74 20.11
N THR A 648 0.29 18.73 19.23
CA THR A 648 -0.25 18.61 17.88
C THR A 648 0.88 18.61 16.86
N PHE A 649 0.61 18.06 15.68
CA PHE A 649 1.60 17.82 14.63
C PHE A 649 1.15 18.45 13.31
N ALA A 650 2.09 18.81 12.46
CA ALA A 650 1.81 19.35 11.14
C ALA A 650 2.85 18.93 10.11
N LEU A 651 2.47 19.01 8.84
CA LEU A 651 3.39 18.95 7.70
C LEU A 651 3.69 20.37 7.26
N GLY A 652 4.94 20.80 7.37
CA GLY A 652 5.34 22.17 7.04
C GLY A 652 6.85 22.38 7.05
N TRP A 653 7.25 23.64 6.93
CA TRP A 653 8.64 24.04 7.08
C TRP A 653 9.00 24.11 8.56
N ILE A 654 10.10 23.49 8.93
CA ILE A 654 10.61 23.44 10.30
C ILE A 654 12.08 23.80 10.33
N SER A 655 12.57 24.25 11.47
CA SER A 655 14.02 24.28 11.71
C SER A 655 14.44 22.88 12.15
N GLY A 656 15.14 22.18 11.27
CA GLY A 656 15.61 20.81 11.50
C GLY A 656 16.61 20.71 12.65
N ARG A 657 17.06 19.48 12.91
CA ARG A 657 18.08 19.20 13.94
C ARG A 657 19.46 19.74 13.59
N ASP A 658 19.74 19.89 12.31
CA ASP A 658 20.94 20.53 11.76
C ASP A 658 20.88 22.06 11.78
N GLY A 659 19.77 22.65 12.22
CA GLY A 659 19.56 24.10 12.24
C GLY A 659 19.06 24.69 10.93
N ASP A 660 19.11 23.93 9.84
CA ASP A 660 18.62 24.32 8.52
C ASP A 660 17.10 24.16 8.39
N ASP A 661 16.49 24.89 7.47
CA ASP A 661 15.06 24.81 7.21
C ASP A 661 14.74 23.58 6.36
N HIS A 662 13.86 22.71 6.87
CA HIS A 662 13.47 21.47 6.21
C HIS A 662 11.96 21.33 6.07
N LEU A 663 11.51 20.69 4.99
CA LEU A 663 10.13 20.28 4.83
C LEU A 663 9.90 18.92 5.51
N ALA A 664 9.20 18.91 6.64
CA ALA A 664 9.03 17.71 7.44
C ALA A 664 7.67 17.64 8.16
N ILE A 665 7.40 16.47 8.72
CA ILE A 665 6.29 16.25 9.65
C ILE A 665 6.85 16.37 11.06
N ASP A 666 6.40 17.37 11.80
CA ASP A 666 6.91 17.67 13.14
C ASP A 666 5.81 18.20 14.08
N GLU A 667 6.18 18.44 15.32
CA GLU A 667 5.37 19.09 16.34
C GLU A 667 5.13 20.57 16.01
N GLU A 668 3.92 21.06 16.31
CA GLU A 668 3.63 22.50 16.24
C GLU A 668 4.33 23.25 17.39
N GLU A 669 4.82 24.48 17.18
CA GLU A 669 4.59 25.33 15.99
C GLU A 669 5.60 25.14 14.85
N VAL A 670 5.09 24.94 13.62
CA VAL A 670 5.92 24.93 12.39
C VAL A 670 6.19 26.35 11.87
N LEU A 671 7.32 26.57 11.18
CA LEU A 671 7.70 27.89 10.63
C LEU A 671 6.69 28.40 9.62
N SER A 672 6.24 27.53 8.71
CA SER A 672 5.22 27.87 7.72
C SER A 672 4.55 26.65 7.10
N GLU A 673 3.38 26.87 6.50
CA GLU A 673 2.67 25.87 5.71
C GLU A 673 3.39 25.59 4.39
N TYR A 674 3.44 24.32 3.97
CA TYR A 674 3.94 23.96 2.66
C TYR A 674 2.94 24.30 1.55
N LYS A 675 3.37 25.12 0.58
CA LYS A 675 2.63 25.42 -0.65
C LYS A 675 3.32 24.83 -1.85
N TYR A 676 2.61 24.00 -2.62
CA TYR A 676 3.17 23.33 -3.79
C TYR A 676 3.63 24.35 -4.85
N GLY A 677 4.89 24.24 -5.27
CA GLY A 677 5.49 25.10 -6.30
C GLY A 677 6.01 26.43 -5.79
N VAL A 678 5.92 26.72 -4.49
CA VAL A 678 6.53 27.88 -3.86
C VAL A 678 7.86 27.48 -3.24
N ASP A 679 8.92 28.22 -3.56
CA ASP A 679 10.25 28.02 -3.00
C ASP A 679 10.39 28.82 -1.71
N TRP A 680 10.39 28.12 -0.57
CA TRP A 680 10.41 28.73 0.76
C TRP A 680 11.65 29.60 1.00
N THR A 681 12.79 29.17 0.45
CA THR A 681 14.06 29.89 0.58
C THR A 681 13.99 31.30 0.01
N LYS A 682 13.11 31.55 -0.97
CA LYS A 682 12.92 32.85 -1.60
C LYS A 682 11.92 33.75 -0.88
N THR A 683 11.05 33.16 -0.05
CA THR A 683 10.03 33.92 0.71
C THR A 683 10.54 34.38 2.07
N ARG A 684 11.69 33.87 2.54
CA ARG A 684 12.31 34.26 3.80
C ARG A 684 13.21 35.47 3.59
N ILE A 685 12.93 36.56 4.31
CA ILE A 685 13.89 37.64 4.48
C ILE A 685 14.85 37.16 5.57
N LEU A 686 16.08 36.84 5.19
CA LEU A 686 17.11 36.47 6.16
C LEU A 686 17.46 37.72 6.99
N GLY A 687 17.76 37.58 8.28
CA GLY A 687 17.99 38.73 9.19
C GLY A 687 19.06 39.71 8.69
N HIS A 688 20.02 39.26 7.88
CA HIS A 688 21.02 40.12 7.23
C HIS A 688 20.46 41.01 6.09
N GLN A 689 19.29 40.70 5.55
CA GLN A 689 18.58 41.52 4.56
C GLN A 689 17.63 42.56 5.21
N VAL A 690 17.28 42.36 6.50
CA VAL A 690 16.40 43.27 7.24
C VAL A 690 17.14 44.57 7.60
N GLY A 691 18.44 44.51 7.90
CA GLY A 691 19.26 45.68 8.27
C GLY A 691 19.60 46.66 7.13
N ALA A 692 19.23 46.37 5.88
CA ALA A 692 19.53 47.26 4.75
C ALA A 692 18.53 48.42 4.59
N TRP A 693 17.39 48.38 5.28
CA TRP A 693 16.33 49.39 5.16
C TRP A 693 16.42 50.51 6.22
N GLU A 694 17.10 50.28 7.34
CA GLU A 694 17.29 51.29 8.40
C GLU A 694 18.41 52.32 8.09
N HIS A 695 18.98 52.30 6.87
CA HIS A 695 20.05 53.23 6.45
C HIS A 695 19.65 54.18 5.32
N TYR A 696 18.37 54.31 5.00
CA TYR A 696 17.88 55.26 3.96
C TYR A 696 17.06 56.45 4.50
N GLU A 697 16.93 56.62 5.82
CA GLU A 697 16.38 57.84 6.42
C GLU A 697 17.40 58.49 7.37
N GLN A 698 18.40 59.18 6.80
CA GLN A 698 19.08 60.31 7.44
C GLN A 698 19.42 61.37 6.39
#